data_AF-A0A944BBQ6-F1
#
_entry.id   AF-A0A944BBQ6-F1
#
_cell.length_a   1.000
_cell.length_b   1.000
_cell.length_c   1.000
_cell.angle_alpha   90.00
_cell.angle_beta   90.00
_cell.angle_gamma   90.00
#
_symmetry.space_group_name_H-M   'P 1'
#
loop_
_entity.id
_entity.type
_entity.pdbx_description
1 polymer ?
#
loop_
_entity_poly.entity_id
_entity_poly.type
_entity_poly.pdbx_seq_one_letter_code
_entity_poly.pdbx_strand_id
1 'polypeptide(L)'
;MKKTLFSVFLFLSCLFSANADNYGFVAEYGRLKLVGNQLSSEKGEAVQLKGFNTGVITADDDACIDRSAFKTMKKWGCRSVRLNYSPSTHSNALLEKLKNYIDICAEFGMYAIVDWHVFKENTTPTGVPMDYVKDATDFFGTISAYAKEKGYIHVIYEICNEPEDLEWKYIKEYAGKILPIIEANDPGAIVIVGTSDWSQRLSPVLKDPINAEDYDLGIMYAFHYSACSHLQLLSEIIMTVDRLPIFVSDWSSSDYKYDPDKVCAQESEQLFKYMNGSKTKVSWNYWKWGDEDGIWKNCKDGFNIENLTETGSFIVEHEQFPVDPKWYENFRQTGRLKIVDNKLSTEDGDPIQLKGFNSGVITLDNEECLSKEALQTMKEWGCNSIRLNYSPSTHSMEMLERYKGYIDMCAEVGLYAILDWHVYDETASEYGDPTYYTYDAMEFFTRLSDYVKEKGYMFLIYDVCSDPSGVDWPHIKEYADTILSIIESKDPGAISIVSVPQWSQRIMDPVLEPIDPNRFDLGIMYALHYAACDHMGLFANLKIAADLIPVYVSDWHSSDYVNNPDKICVENSNEFLSYLNGDHNISWNYWAWGGKTGIWKDCGAGFKKDNLTNTGSFILTETEEFDFKDDSPTVVKNVEDNDYVKVVPNPADDAFAVTFKGKANVCIYDAIGQKVFEKDGMDALYVNDVFATGVYSIIVKGEDYVGNVKLIVR
;
A
#
# COMPACT_ATOMS: atom_id res chain seq x y z
N MET A 1 -15.08 15.08 60.56
CA MET A 1 -16.19 14.54 59.75
C MET A 1 -16.32 15.38 58.48
N LYS A 2 -16.11 14.76 57.31
CA LYS A 2 -16.71 15.05 55.99
C LYS A 2 -16.47 16.45 55.37
N LYS A 3 -15.70 16.51 54.25
CA LYS A 3 -16.17 16.59 52.83
C LYS A 3 -16.57 18.03 52.47
N THR A 4 -16.15 18.73 51.40
CA THR A 4 -15.48 18.45 50.12
C THR A 4 -15.15 19.85 49.56
N LEU A 5 -13.96 20.09 48.98
CA LEU A 5 -13.78 21.19 48.01
C LEU A 5 -13.32 20.57 46.70
N PHE A 6 -14.16 20.69 45.68
CA PHE A 6 -13.94 20.14 44.35
C PHE A 6 -13.33 21.23 43.47
N SER A 7 -12.38 20.79 42.64
CA SER A 7 -11.56 21.53 41.69
C SER A 7 -12.35 22.32 40.65
N VAL A 8 -11.86 23.52 40.32
CA VAL A 8 -11.96 24.12 38.98
C VAL A 8 -10.63 24.81 38.71
N PHE A 9 -9.71 24.12 38.03
CA PHE A 9 -8.63 24.75 37.28
C PHE A 9 -8.72 24.25 35.85
N LEU A 10 -8.86 25.21 34.94
CA LEU A 10 -8.98 25.02 33.50
C LEU A 10 -7.88 24.12 32.97
N PHE A 11 -8.30 22.99 32.40
CA PHE A 11 -7.56 22.23 31.40
C PHE A 11 -7.39 23.13 30.16
N LEU A 12 -6.16 23.59 29.91
CA LEU A 12 -5.72 24.00 28.57
C LEU A 12 -4.76 22.91 28.09
N SER A 13 -5.31 21.80 27.63
CA SER A 13 -4.61 20.78 26.87
C SER A 13 -5.47 20.45 25.65
N CYS A 14 -4.78 20.07 24.56
CA CYS A 14 -5.30 19.76 23.23
C CYS A 14 -5.39 20.98 22.31
N LEU A 15 -4.34 21.15 21.51
CA LEU A 15 -4.41 21.03 20.05
C LEU A 15 -2.97 21.02 19.52
N PHE A 16 -2.25 19.92 19.77
CA PHE A 16 -1.30 19.42 18.79
C PHE A 16 -2.00 18.21 18.18
N SER A 17 -2.31 18.31 16.90
CA SER A 17 -2.72 17.18 16.08
C SER A 17 -1.69 16.08 16.25
N ALA A 18 -2.08 14.97 16.87
CA ALA A 18 -1.26 13.79 16.95
C ALA A 18 -1.20 13.15 15.55
N ASN A 19 -0.20 13.53 14.77
CA ASN A 19 0.37 12.61 13.78
C ASN A 19 1.09 11.54 14.60
N ALA A 20 0.39 10.46 14.90
CA ALA A 20 0.93 9.30 15.58
C ALA A 20 1.80 8.51 14.58
N ASP A 21 3.04 8.95 14.35
CA ASP A 21 4.04 8.13 13.61
C ASP A 21 5.52 8.53 13.82
N ASN A 22 5.86 9.39 14.80
CA ASN A 22 7.21 9.99 14.84
C ASN A 22 7.99 9.95 16.17
N TYR A 23 7.91 8.85 16.93
CA TYR A 23 8.86 8.60 18.04
C TYR A 23 9.64 7.29 17.82
N GLY A 24 10.92 7.41 17.46
CA GLY A 24 11.83 6.26 17.34
C GLY A 24 12.19 5.64 18.70
N PHE A 25 12.80 4.45 18.70
CA PHE A 25 13.16 3.71 19.93
C PHE A 25 14.15 4.49 20.80
N VAL A 26 15.04 5.28 20.18
CA VAL A 26 15.94 6.20 20.89
C VAL A 26 15.17 7.28 21.66
N ALA A 27 14.06 7.78 21.12
CA ALA A 27 13.22 8.75 21.82
C ALA A 27 12.45 8.11 22.99
N GLU A 28 12.10 6.83 22.87
CA GLU A 28 11.44 6.05 23.92
C GLU A 28 12.40 5.71 25.08
N TYR A 29 13.58 5.18 24.75
CA TYR A 29 14.54 4.66 25.73
C TYR A 29 15.59 5.67 26.19
N GLY A 30 15.87 6.73 25.42
CA GLY A 30 16.87 7.74 25.74
C GLY A 30 18.31 7.19 25.73
N ARG A 31 19.22 7.81 26.48
CA ARG A 31 20.59 7.30 26.64
C ARG A 31 20.58 6.03 27.47
N LEU A 32 20.99 4.91 26.87
CA LEU A 32 21.01 3.61 27.56
C LEU A 32 22.06 3.60 28.66
N LYS A 33 21.82 2.78 29.68
CA LYS A 33 22.74 2.57 30.81
C LYS A 33 22.62 1.15 31.35
N LEU A 34 23.59 0.75 32.18
CA LEU A 34 23.50 -0.50 32.94
C LEU A 34 22.87 -0.24 34.32
N VAL A 35 21.87 -1.04 34.68
CA VAL A 35 21.34 -1.14 36.05
C VAL A 35 21.66 -2.54 36.55
N GLY A 36 22.73 -2.65 37.33
CA GLY A 36 23.34 -3.96 37.61
C GLY A 36 23.83 -4.59 36.30
N ASN A 37 23.34 -5.80 35.99
CA ASN A 37 23.70 -6.53 34.76
C ASN A 37 22.74 -6.28 33.59
N GLN A 38 21.71 -5.44 33.78
CA GLN A 38 20.65 -5.24 32.80
C GLN A 38 20.87 -3.96 32.00
N LEU A 39 20.91 -4.09 30.66
CA LEU A 39 20.79 -2.94 29.77
C LEU A 39 19.42 -2.30 29.97
N SER A 40 19.41 -1.00 30.23
CA SER A 40 18.21 -0.27 30.65
C SER A 40 18.10 1.08 29.94
N SER A 41 16.86 1.57 29.83
CA SER A 41 16.57 2.93 29.37
C SER A 41 17.19 3.99 30.29
N GLU A 42 17.18 5.24 29.85
CA GLU A 42 17.59 6.39 30.65
C GLU A 42 16.83 6.47 31.99
N LYS A 43 15.58 6.00 32.01
CA LYS A 43 14.71 5.91 33.19
C LYS A 43 15.01 4.70 34.09
N GLY A 44 15.87 3.77 33.65
CA GLY A 44 16.25 2.57 34.40
C GLY A 44 15.31 1.38 34.19
N GLU A 45 14.49 1.39 33.14
CA GLU A 45 13.62 0.26 32.78
C GLU A 45 14.39 -0.73 31.90
N ALA A 46 14.21 -2.04 32.14
CA ALA A 46 14.92 -3.07 31.40
C ALA A 46 14.56 -3.04 29.90
N VAL A 47 15.56 -2.90 29.03
CA VAL A 47 15.39 -2.92 27.57
C VAL A 47 16.01 -4.17 26.96
N GLN A 48 15.52 -4.54 25.78
CA GLN A 48 16.11 -5.56 24.93
C GLN A 48 16.21 -4.99 23.52
N LEU A 49 17.43 -4.76 23.04
CA LEU A 49 17.64 -4.42 21.64
C LEU A 49 17.64 -5.71 20.82
N LYS A 50 16.90 -5.69 19.72
CA LYS A 50 16.82 -6.77 18.74
C LYS A 50 17.09 -6.15 17.39
N GLY A 51 17.96 -6.74 16.59
CA GLY A 51 18.40 -6.12 15.34
C GLY A 51 19.11 -7.07 14.40
N PHE A 52 19.67 -6.51 13.34
CA PHE A 52 20.45 -7.24 12.35
C PHE A 52 21.87 -6.68 12.23
N ASN A 53 22.78 -7.54 11.78
CA ASN A 53 24.12 -7.18 11.33
C ASN A 53 24.08 -6.67 9.88
N THR A 54 24.97 -5.75 9.51
CA THR A 54 25.15 -5.36 8.09
C THR A 54 26.02 -6.34 7.32
N GLY A 55 26.77 -7.21 8.00
CA GLY A 55 28.00 -7.77 7.46
C GLY A 55 29.12 -6.72 7.42
N VAL A 56 30.33 -7.12 7.05
CA VAL A 56 31.47 -6.19 6.91
C VAL A 56 31.12 -5.14 5.86
N ILE A 57 31.19 -3.86 6.24
CA ILE A 57 30.86 -2.75 5.35
C ILE A 57 31.89 -2.70 4.20
N THR A 58 31.41 -2.79 2.97
CA THR A 58 32.20 -2.70 1.74
C THR A 58 31.75 -1.55 0.85
N ALA A 59 32.51 -1.31 -0.22
CA ALA A 59 32.14 -0.30 -1.21
C ALA A 59 30.83 -0.67 -1.95
N ASP A 60 30.53 -1.97 -2.09
CA ASP A 60 29.47 -2.48 -2.97
C ASP A 60 28.14 -2.80 -2.23
N ASP A 61 28.02 -2.51 -0.93
CA ASP A 61 26.84 -2.86 -0.11
C ASP A 61 25.51 -2.18 -0.52
N ASP A 62 25.54 -1.27 -1.50
CA ASP A 62 24.45 -0.33 -1.79
C ASP A 62 23.14 -1.03 -2.20
N ALA A 63 23.18 -2.32 -2.56
CA ALA A 63 21.98 -3.10 -2.88
C ALA A 63 21.24 -3.66 -1.65
N CYS A 64 21.94 -3.94 -0.53
CA CYS A 64 21.34 -4.57 0.65
C CYS A 64 21.24 -3.62 1.86
N ILE A 65 22.17 -2.68 1.99
CA ILE A 65 22.28 -1.76 3.14
C ILE A 65 22.08 -0.32 2.65
N ASP A 66 20.88 -0.02 2.17
CA ASP A 66 20.47 1.32 1.75
C ASP A 66 19.48 1.94 2.75
N ARG A 67 19.02 3.17 2.51
CA ARG A 67 18.05 3.82 3.41
C ARG A 67 16.72 3.04 3.51
N SER A 68 16.33 2.29 2.48
CA SER A 68 15.11 1.47 2.49
C SER A 68 15.25 0.25 3.42
N ALA A 69 16.44 -0.32 3.54
CA ALA A 69 16.78 -1.38 4.49
C ALA A 69 16.55 -0.92 5.93
N PHE A 70 17.14 0.22 6.34
CA PHE A 70 16.94 0.77 7.69
C PHE A 70 15.48 1.13 7.97
N LYS A 71 14.76 1.67 6.97
CA LYS A 71 13.31 1.93 7.09
C LYS A 71 12.54 0.63 7.34
N THR A 72 12.90 -0.45 6.65
CA THR A 72 12.25 -1.76 6.78
C THR A 72 12.57 -2.41 8.12
N MET A 73 13.84 -2.40 8.56
CA MET A 73 14.22 -2.82 9.91
C MET A 73 13.43 -2.06 10.99
N LYS A 74 13.26 -0.73 10.85
CA LYS A 74 12.44 0.06 11.77
C LYS A 74 10.97 -0.37 11.75
N LYS A 75 10.39 -0.63 10.56
CA LYS A 75 9.03 -1.19 10.41
C LYS A 75 8.92 -2.55 11.11
N TRP A 76 9.97 -3.37 11.05
CA TRP A 76 10.04 -4.67 11.73
C TRP A 76 10.23 -4.57 13.24
N GLY A 77 10.41 -3.35 13.76
CA GLY A 77 10.63 -3.13 15.18
C GLY A 77 12.06 -3.43 15.63
N CYS A 78 13.01 -3.51 14.70
CA CYS A 78 14.43 -3.57 15.02
C CYS A 78 14.84 -2.30 15.79
N ARG A 79 15.45 -2.50 16.95
CA ARG A 79 15.89 -1.42 17.86
C ARG A 79 17.35 -1.07 17.69
N SER A 80 18.14 -1.98 17.12
CA SER A 80 19.56 -1.78 16.83
C SER A 80 19.90 -2.21 15.41
N VAL A 81 20.96 -1.62 14.85
CA VAL A 81 21.67 -2.11 13.68
C VAL A 81 23.14 -2.19 14.02
N ARG A 82 23.76 -3.34 13.76
CA ARG A 82 25.19 -3.56 14.03
C ARG A 82 25.98 -3.38 12.74
N LEU A 83 26.92 -2.44 12.79
CA LEU A 83 27.66 -1.85 11.66
C LEU A 83 29.11 -2.33 11.71
N ASN A 84 29.44 -3.36 10.94
CA ASN A 84 30.73 -4.05 11.08
C ASN A 84 31.80 -3.35 10.24
N TYR A 85 32.81 -2.78 10.91
CA TYR A 85 33.91 -2.06 10.28
C TYR A 85 35.22 -2.84 10.43
N SER A 86 35.74 -3.38 9.32
CA SER A 86 36.95 -4.22 9.36
C SER A 86 38.23 -3.40 9.56
N PRO A 87 39.14 -3.85 10.45
CA PRO A 87 40.46 -3.22 10.61
C PRO A 87 41.33 -3.32 9.36
N SER A 88 41.04 -4.23 8.43
CA SER A 88 41.93 -4.52 7.30
C SER A 88 41.53 -3.88 5.98
N THR A 89 40.26 -3.51 5.84
CA THR A 89 39.75 -2.79 4.66
C THR A 89 39.49 -1.31 4.93
N HIS A 90 39.84 -0.82 6.14
CA HIS A 90 39.56 0.54 6.57
C HIS A 90 40.05 1.60 5.57
N SER A 91 39.18 2.57 5.29
CA SER A 91 39.47 3.70 4.40
C SER A 91 38.60 4.89 4.78
N ASN A 92 38.99 6.09 4.34
CA ASN A 92 38.18 7.29 4.54
C ASN A 92 36.78 7.16 3.90
N ALA A 93 36.67 6.51 2.73
CA ALA A 93 35.39 6.31 2.07
C ALA A 93 34.45 5.41 2.88
N LEU A 94 34.96 4.28 3.39
CA LEU A 94 34.17 3.40 4.26
C LEU A 94 33.85 4.05 5.61
N LEU A 95 34.75 4.91 6.13
CA LEU A 95 34.49 5.64 7.37
C LEU A 95 33.34 6.64 7.20
N GLU A 96 33.28 7.36 6.08
CA GLU A 96 32.13 8.24 5.78
C GLU A 96 30.85 7.45 5.53
N LYS A 97 30.95 6.27 4.88
CA LYS A 97 29.81 5.35 4.72
C LYS A 97 29.27 4.86 6.08
N LEU A 98 30.16 4.49 7.00
CA LEU A 98 29.80 4.15 8.39
C LEU A 98 29.10 5.32 9.10
N LYS A 99 29.66 6.54 9.02
CA LYS A 99 29.01 7.74 9.61
C LYS A 99 27.63 7.99 9.02
N ASN A 100 27.45 7.79 7.72
CA ASN A 100 26.15 7.88 7.08
C ASN A 100 25.17 6.85 7.64
N TYR A 101 25.58 5.60 7.87
CA TYR A 101 24.72 4.60 8.53
C TYR A 101 24.37 4.95 9.98
N ILE A 102 25.32 5.55 10.73
CA ILE A 102 25.05 6.07 12.09
C ILE A 102 23.99 7.18 12.04
N ASP A 103 24.10 8.10 11.06
CA ASP A 103 23.14 9.18 10.84
C ASP A 103 21.75 8.63 10.45
N ILE A 104 21.69 7.61 9.59
CA ILE A 104 20.43 6.93 9.21
C ILE A 104 19.80 6.23 10.42
N CYS A 105 20.59 5.59 11.28
CA CYS A 105 20.09 5.04 12.53
C CYS A 105 19.48 6.12 13.43
N ALA A 106 20.12 7.31 13.50
CA ALA A 106 19.59 8.45 14.24
C ALA A 106 18.23 8.90 13.67
N GLU A 107 18.15 9.02 12.34
CA GLU A 107 16.96 9.44 11.62
C GLU A 107 15.76 8.50 11.88
N PHE A 108 15.98 7.19 11.83
CA PHE A 108 14.94 6.18 12.11
C PHE A 108 14.78 5.87 13.60
N GLY A 109 15.57 6.53 14.46
CA GLY A 109 15.58 6.35 15.91
C GLY A 109 15.87 4.91 16.34
N MET A 110 16.90 4.30 15.75
CA MET A 110 17.49 3.01 16.12
C MET A 110 18.89 3.23 16.73
N TYR A 111 19.36 2.29 17.56
CA TYR A 111 20.72 2.30 18.08
C TYR A 111 21.72 1.78 17.05
N ALA A 112 22.85 2.45 16.88
CA ALA A 112 23.93 2.01 16.01
C ALA A 112 25.01 1.33 16.86
N ILE A 113 25.23 0.03 16.66
CA ILE A 113 26.35 -0.69 17.28
C ILE A 113 27.52 -0.62 16.29
N VAL A 114 28.51 0.20 16.60
CA VAL A 114 29.71 0.37 15.76
C VAL A 114 30.73 -0.67 16.18
N ASP A 115 30.94 -1.65 15.32
CA ASP A 115 31.79 -2.81 15.60
C ASP A 115 33.14 -2.68 14.90
N TRP A 116 34.22 -2.67 15.69
CA TRP A 116 35.58 -2.86 15.19
C TRP A 116 35.81 -4.35 14.96
N HIS A 117 35.60 -4.77 13.72
CA HIS A 117 35.38 -6.15 13.32
C HIS A 117 36.68 -6.97 13.23
N VAL A 118 37.37 -7.12 14.37
CA VAL A 118 38.54 -8.00 14.51
C VAL A 118 38.08 -9.45 14.31
N PHE A 119 38.52 -10.06 13.22
CA PHE A 119 38.27 -11.45 12.86
C PHE A 119 39.40 -11.93 11.97
N LYS A 120 39.94 -13.13 12.17
CA LYS A 120 41.01 -13.62 11.31
C LYS A 120 40.47 -14.21 10.02
N GLU A 121 40.84 -13.59 8.92
CA GLU A 121 40.47 -14.01 7.57
C GLU A 121 41.61 -13.67 6.59
N ASN A 122 41.43 -13.91 5.30
CA ASN A 122 42.49 -13.67 4.31
C ASN A 122 42.95 -12.20 4.28
N THR A 123 42.03 -11.27 4.52
CA THR A 123 42.25 -9.82 4.56
C THR A 123 42.74 -9.34 5.92
N THR A 124 42.39 -10.03 7.00
CA THR A 124 42.70 -9.66 8.39
C THR A 124 43.60 -10.74 9.01
N PRO A 125 44.93 -10.55 9.00
CA PRO A 125 45.88 -11.64 9.23
C PRO A 125 45.89 -12.20 10.65
N THR A 126 45.34 -11.49 11.64
CA THR A 126 45.29 -11.93 13.04
C THR A 126 43.93 -11.64 13.67
N GLY A 127 43.51 -12.50 14.60
CA GLY A 127 42.37 -12.27 15.48
C GLY A 127 42.78 -11.64 16.81
N VAL A 128 43.94 -10.98 16.89
CA VAL A 128 44.50 -10.42 18.13
C VAL A 128 44.25 -8.90 18.16
N PRO A 129 43.33 -8.38 19.00
CA PRO A 129 42.97 -6.96 18.97
C PRO A 129 44.14 -6.00 19.20
N MET A 130 45.15 -6.43 19.98
CA MET A 130 46.32 -5.61 20.28
C MET A 130 47.17 -5.28 19.05
N ASP A 131 47.14 -6.11 18.01
CA ASP A 131 47.87 -5.84 16.76
C ASP A 131 47.32 -4.60 16.03
N TYR A 132 46.05 -4.26 16.30
CA TYR A 132 45.33 -3.14 15.71
C TYR A 132 45.14 -1.96 16.67
N VAL A 133 45.79 -1.96 17.85
CA VAL A 133 45.50 -1.00 18.92
C VAL A 133 45.67 0.47 18.51
N LYS A 134 46.65 0.76 17.65
CA LYS A 134 46.86 2.12 17.15
C LYS A 134 45.71 2.57 16.26
N ASP A 135 45.32 1.73 15.30
CA ASP A 135 44.27 2.07 14.34
C ASP A 135 42.89 2.09 15.03
N ALA A 136 42.67 1.18 15.99
CA ALA A 136 41.49 1.21 16.86
C ALA A 136 41.43 2.49 17.71
N THR A 137 42.56 2.97 18.24
CA THR A 137 42.63 4.24 18.99
C THR A 137 42.21 5.41 18.10
N ASP A 138 42.75 5.49 16.89
CA ASP A 138 42.43 6.54 15.92
C ASP A 138 40.94 6.45 15.49
N PHE A 139 40.45 5.24 15.23
CA PHE A 139 39.06 4.96 14.84
C PHE A 139 38.05 5.33 15.93
N PHE A 140 38.19 4.80 17.15
CA PHE A 140 37.27 5.07 18.24
C PHE A 140 37.35 6.52 18.69
N GLY A 141 38.53 7.15 18.65
CA GLY A 141 38.67 8.59 18.86
C GLY A 141 37.87 9.40 17.85
N THR A 142 37.90 8.99 16.58
CA THR A 142 37.15 9.66 15.50
C THR A 142 35.65 9.46 15.61
N ILE A 143 35.17 8.22 15.80
CA ILE A 143 33.73 7.93 15.86
C ILE A 143 33.09 8.50 17.14
N SER A 144 33.74 8.39 18.30
CA SER A 144 33.20 8.95 19.54
C SER A 144 33.19 10.48 19.53
N ALA A 145 34.20 11.13 18.96
CA ALA A 145 34.18 12.58 18.74
C ALA A 145 33.04 12.98 17.78
N TYR A 146 32.85 12.23 16.70
CA TYR A 146 31.74 12.46 15.76
C TYR A 146 30.36 12.34 16.45
N ALA A 147 30.15 11.30 17.25
CA ALA A 147 28.92 11.12 18.01
C ALA A 147 28.67 12.29 18.97
N LYS A 148 29.72 12.74 19.68
CA LYS A 148 29.68 13.92 20.56
C LYS A 148 29.32 15.20 19.80
N GLU A 149 29.97 15.46 18.67
CA GLU A 149 29.73 16.65 17.83
C GLU A 149 28.28 16.71 17.33
N LYS A 150 27.69 15.56 16.99
CA LYS A 150 26.31 15.43 16.56
C LYS A 150 25.30 15.40 17.72
N GLY A 151 25.75 15.28 18.96
CA GLY A 151 24.88 15.12 20.13
C GLY A 151 24.17 13.77 20.18
N TYR A 152 24.77 12.73 19.59
CA TYR A 152 24.20 11.40 19.52
C TYR A 152 24.24 10.69 20.87
N ILE A 153 23.14 10.02 21.19
CA ILE A 153 22.97 9.19 22.40
C ILE A 153 22.68 7.73 22.05
N HIS A 154 22.65 7.41 20.76
CA HIS A 154 22.23 6.12 20.21
C HIS A 154 23.39 5.26 19.71
N VAL A 155 24.64 5.71 19.87
CA VAL A 155 25.83 4.98 19.45
C VAL A 155 26.30 4.06 20.59
N ILE A 156 26.52 2.80 20.26
CA ILE A 156 27.10 1.76 21.12
C ILE A 156 28.40 1.32 20.45
N TYR A 157 29.47 1.13 21.21
CA TYR A 157 30.79 0.80 20.66
C TYR A 157 31.13 -0.65 20.96
N GLU A 158 31.38 -1.48 19.94
CA GLU A 158 31.92 -2.83 20.12
C GLU A 158 33.40 -2.83 19.73
N ILE A 159 34.28 -2.96 20.73
CA ILE A 159 35.71 -2.63 20.56
C ILE A 159 36.53 -3.75 19.92
N CYS A 160 36.01 -4.96 19.91
CA CYS A 160 36.58 -6.09 19.19
C CYS A 160 35.52 -7.18 19.01
N ASN A 161 35.25 -7.56 17.76
CA ASN A 161 34.29 -8.60 17.38
C ASN A 161 34.64 -10.00 17.93
N GLU A 162 35.69 -10.63 17.40
CA GLU A 162 35.99 -12.04 17.67
C GLU A 162 37.49 -12.27 17.93
N PRO A 163 37.97 -11.97 19.15
CA PRO A 163 39.32 -12.33 19.56
C PRO A 163 39.57 -13.85 19.45
N GLU A 164 40.61 -14.24 18.72
CA GLU A 164 40.97 -15.64 18.46
C GLU A 164 42.25 -16.03 19.21
N ASP A 165 42.29 -17.27 19.74
CA ASP A 165 43.47 -17.88 20.39
C ASP A 165 44.10 -17.01 21.51
N LEU A 166 43.27 -16.24 22.22
CA LEU A 166 43.74 -15.24 23.19
C LEU A 166 43.05 -15.36 24.55
N GLU A 167 43.85 -15.44 25.62
CA GLU A 167 43.32 -15.42 27.00
C GLU A 167 42.68 -14.06 27.34
N TRP A 168 41.60 -14.09 28.12
CA TRP A 168 40.85 -12.91 28.58
C TRP A 168 41.71 -11.75 29.08
N LYS A 169 42.79 -12.02 29.82
CA LYS A 169 43.66 -10.98 30.38
C LYS A 169 44.26 -10.05 29.32
N TYR A 170 44.54 -10.55 28.11
CA TYR A 170 45.10 -9.75 27.01
C TYR A 170 44.01 -8.94 26.30
N ILE A 171 42.79 -9.47 26.21
CA ILE A 171 41.62 -8.73 25.72
C ILE A 171 41.29 -7.58 26.69
N LYS A 172 41.34 -7.85 28.00
CA LYS A 172 41.19 -6.85 29.07
C LYS A 172 42.29 -5.78 29.02
N GLU A 173 43.53 -6.15 28.70
CA GLU A 173 44.63 -5.19 28.47
C GLU A 173 44.33 -4.28 27.27
N TYR A 174 43.88 -4.84 26.16
CA TYR A 174 43.44 -4.07 24.98
C TYR A 174 42.30 -3.12 25.31
N ALA A 175 41.25 -3.61 25.99
CA ALA A 175 40.12 -2.79 26.42
C ALA A 175 40.57 -1.61 27.28
N GLY A 176 41.53 -1.82 28.19
CA GLY A 176 42.12 -0.75 29.00
C GLY A 176 42.83 0.35 28.22
N LYS A 177 43.19 0.12 26.94
CA LYS A 177 43.74 1.15 26.04
C LYS A 177 42.65 1.92 25.30
N ILE A 178 41.54 1.26 24.95
CA ILE A 178 40.49 1.83 24.10
C ILE A 178 39.39 2.53 24.91
N LEU A 179 39.00 1.98 26.06
CA LEU A 179 37.92 2.55 26.90
C LEU A 179 38.15 4.04 27.25
N PRO A 180 39.36 4.49 27.67
CA PRO A 180 39.58 5.91 27.96
C PRO A 180 39.41 6.83 26.76
N ILE A 181 39.61 6.32 25.53
CA ILE A 181 39.48 7.09 24.30
C ILE A 181 38.00 7.39 24.02
N ILE A 182 37.14 6.38 24.19
CA ILE A 182 35.69 6.54 24.05
C ILE A 182 35.15 7.43 25.17
N GLU A 183 35.50 7.15 26.42
CA GLU A 183 35.06 7.89 27.61
C GLU A 183 35.37 9.40 27.53
N ALA A 184 36.55 9.78 27.01
CA ALA A 184 36.93 11.18 26.87
C ALA A 184 35.99 11.99 25.96
N ASN A 185 35.32 11.33 25.02
CA ASN A 185 34.39 11.95 24.08
C ASN A 185 32.93 11.72 24.45
N ASP A 186 32.59 10.51 24.89
CA ASP A 186 31.21 10.05 25.11
C ASP A 186 31.03 9.36 26.48
N PRO A 187 31.14 10.13 27.59
CA PRO A 187 30.94 9.58 28.93
C PRO A 187 29.50 9.05 29.11
N GLY A 188 29.38 7.91 29.77
CA GLY A 188 28.14 7.16 29.98
C GLY A 188 27.72 6.30 28.79
N ALA A 189 28.52 6.18 27.73
CA ALA A 189 28.23 5.31 26.60
C ALA A 189 28.23 3.82 26.98
N ILE A 190 27.49 3.01 26.23
CA ILE A 190 27.58 1.55 26.30
C ILE A 190 28.74 1.09 25.42
N VAL A 191 29.61 0.24 25.99
CA VAL A 191 30.72 -0.39 25.26
C VAL A 191 30.62 -1.90 25.41
N ILE A 192 30.61 -2.62 24.29
CA ILE A 192 30.63 -4.08 24.22
C ILE A 192 32.08 -4.52 24.00
N VAL A 193 32.56 -5.45 24.82
CA VAL A 193 33.91 -6.02 24.74
C VAL A 193 33.84 -7.47 24.29
N GLY A 194 34.53 -7.80 23.19
CA GLY A 194 34.69 -9.17 22.72
C GLY A 194 35.28 -10.09 23.79
N THR A 195 35.00 -11.38 23.70
CA THR A 195 35.53 -12.40 24.63
C THR A 195 36.40 -13.42 23.92
N SER A 196 37.11 -14.27 24.69
CA SER A 196 38.02 -15.26 24.11
C SER A 196 37.29 -16.26 23.19
N ASP A 197 38.05 -16.84 22.26
CA ASP A 197 37.64 -17.87 21.31
C ASP A 197 36.41 -17.45 20.48
N TRP A 198 36.55 -16.40 19.66
CA TRP A 198 35.47 -15.84 18.83
C TRP A 198 34.27 -15.35 19.64
N SER A 199 34.53 -14.67 20.76
CA SER A 199 33.50 -14.20 21.67
C SER A 199 32.60 -15.31 22.23
N GLN A 200 33.14 -16.49 22.49
CA GLN A 200 32.38 -17.65 22.97
C GLN A 200 32.56 -17.92 24.48
N ARG A 201 33.54 -17.31 25.14
CA ARG A 201 33.97 -17.69 26.51
C ARG A 201 33.69 -16.59 27.54
N LEU A 202 32.60 -16.74 28.27
CA LEU A 202 32.19 -15.81 29.33
C LEU A 202 32.72 -16.22 30.72
N SER A 203 32.99 -17.50 30.93
CA SER A 203 33.50 -18.03 32.20
C SER A 203 34.76 -17.33 32.74
N PRO A 204 35.78 -16.99 31.93
CA PRO A 204 36.94 -16.24 32.40
C PRO A 204 36.60 -14.80 32.79
N VAL A 205 35.72 -14.15 32.03
CA VAL A 205 35.23 -12.79 32.31
C VAL A 205 34.55 -12.73 33.66
N LEU A 206 33.71 -13.72 33.98
CA LEU A 206 33.01 -13.81 35.25
C LEU A 206 33.95 -13.85 36.48
N LYS A 207 35.18 -14.32 36.31
CA LYS A 207 36.18 -14.42 37.39
C LYS A 207 36.97 -13.14 37.57
N ASP A 208 37.20 -12.40 36.49
CA ASP A 208 38.01 -11.18 36.49
C ASP A 208 37.42 -10.12 35.52
N PRO A 209 36.21 -9.62 35.79
CA PRO A 209 35.57 -8.65 34.90
C PRO A 209 36.40 -7.35 34.86
N ILE A 210 36.15 -6.51 33.85
CA ILE A 210 36.65 -5.13 33.87
C ILE A 210 35.96 -4.42 35.04
N ASN A 211 36.73 -3.69 35.85
CA ASN A 211 36.17 -2.95 36.97
C ASN A 211 35.43 -1.73 36.41
N ALA A 212 34.10 -1.79 36.39
CA ALA A 212 33.28 -0.71 35.85
C ALA A 212 33.43 0.61 36.61
N GLU A 213 33.84 0.58 37.89
CA GLU A 213 34.08 1.80 38.68
C GLU A 213 35.28 2.62 38.18
N ASP A 214 36.16 2.03 37.36
CA ASP A 214 37.32 2.73 36.79
C ASP A 214 36.94 3.61 35.58
N TYR A 215 35.69 3.54 35.11
CA TYR A 215 35.20 4.23 33.90
C TYR A 215 33.78 4.78 34.09
N ASP A 216 33.49 5.95 33.53
CA ASP A 216 32.13 6.45 33.28
C ASP A 216 31.58 5.84 31.98
N LEU A 217 31.43 4.51 31.96
CA LEU A 217 30.95 3.73 30.81
C LEU A 217 30.08 2.54 31.27
N GLY A 218 29.11 2.15 30.44
CA GLY A 218 28.38 0.90 30.61
C GLY A 218 29.07 -0.26 29.87
N ILE A 219 29.92 -1.01 30.57
CA ILE A 219 30.70 -2.10 29.96
C ILE A 219 29.88 -3.40 29.92
N MET A 220 29.66 -3.91 28.71
CA MET A 220 29.01 -5.19 28.41
C MET A 220 30.00 -6.16 27.74
N TYR A 221 29.66 -7.44 27.69
CA TYR A 221 30.48 -8.50 27.09
C TYR A 221 29.75 -9.20 25.95
N ALA A 222 30.44 -9.35 24.81
CA ALA A 222 29.91 -10.04 23.65
C ALA A 222 29.82 -11.56 23.88
N PHE A 223 28.77 -12.17 23.33
CA PHE A 223 28.65 -13.62 23.17
C PHE A 223 28.17 -13.94 21.76
N HIS A 224 28.92 -14.72 20.99
CA HIS A 224 28.53 -15.12 19.64
C HIS A 224 28.09 -16.58 19.57
N TYR A 225 27.08 -16.86 18.73
CA TYR A 225 26.46 -18.18 18.68
C TYR A 225 25.89 -18.54 17.30
N SER A 226 26.15 -19.75 16.83
CA SER A 226 25.58 -20.29 15.58
C SER A 226 24.88 -21.59 15.91
N ALA A 227 23.55 -21.61 15.78
CA ALA A 227 22.70 -22.64 16.36
C ALA A 227 23.07 -24.07 15.96
N CYS A 228 23.47 -24.28 14.71
CA CYS A 228 23.83 -25.62 14.21
C CYS A 228 25.23 -26.09 14.61
N SER A 229 26.07 -25.23 15.18
CA SER A 229 27.49 -25.54 15.46
C SER A 229 27.86 -25.47 16.93
N HIS A 230 27.09 -24.71 17.71
CA HIS A 230 27.55 -24.18 18.98
C HIS A 230 26.68 -24.58 20.18
N LEU A 231 25.83 -25.60 20.07
CA LEU A 231 24.94 -26.08 21.14
C LEU A 231 25.65 -26.22 22.51
N GLN A 232 26.89 -26.70 22.52
CA GLN A 232 27.74 -26.85 23.71
C GLN A 232 27.96 -25.52 24.48
N LEU A 233 27.95 -24.39 23.77
CA LEU A 233 28.18 -23.06 24.33
C LEU A 233 26.96 -22.49 25.05
N LEU A 234 25.77 -23.10 24.95
CA LEU A 234 24.62 -22.68 25.77
C LEU A 234 24.95 -22.73 27.27
N SER A 235 25.85 -23.62 27.69
CA SER A 235 26.30 -23.68 29.09
C SER A 235 27.01 -22.39 29.57
N GLU A 236 27.72 -21.68 28.68
CA GLU A 236 28.39 -20.41 29.01
C GLU A 236 27.36 -19.33 29.31
N ILE A 237 26.37 -19.13 28.43
CA ILE A 237 25.31 -18.12 28.64
C ILE A 237 24.43 -18.47 29.84
N ILE A 238 24.06 -19.74 30.03
CA ILE A 238 23.25 -20.19 31.19
C ILE A 238 23.93 -19.84 32.51
N MET A 239 25.25 -20.02 32.60
CA MET A 239 25.99 -19.77 33.83
C MET A 239 26.17 -18.28 34.14
N THR A 240 26.09 -17.40 33.14
CA THR A 240 26.58 -16.02 33.20
C THR A 240 25.51 -14.96 33.00
N VAL A 241 24.38 -15.28 32.36
CA VAL A 241 23.33 -14.31 31.97
C VAL A 241 22.78 -13.44 33.10
N ASP A 242 22.66 -13.98 34.31
CA ASP A 242 22.20 -13.22 35.48
C ASP A 242 23.35 -12.54 36.26
N ARG A 243 24.59 -12.69 35.81
CA ARG A 243 25.81 -12.35 36.57
C ARG A 243 26.75 -11.40 35.84
N LEU A 244 26.61 -11.27 34.53
CA LEU A 244 27.36 -10.35 33.68
C LEU A 244 26.38 -9.57 32.80
N PRO A 245 26.69 -8.31 32.46
CA PRO A 245 26.01 -7.60 31.39
C PRO A 245 26.43 -8.18 30.03
N ILE A 246 25.59 -9.03 29.45
CA ILE A 246 25.86 -9.71 28.17
C ILE A 246 25.09 -9.05 27.04
N PHE A 247 25.72 -8.94 25.88
CA PHE A 247 25.08 -8.65 24.60
C PHE A 247 25.42 -9.79 23.62
N VAL A 248 24.41 -10.39 22.98
CA VAL A 248 24.64 -11.37 21.91
C VAL A 248 24.79 -10.62 20.59
N SER A 249 25.97 -10.00 20.38
CA SER A 249 26.17 -9.06 19.27
C SER A 249 26.17 -9.75 17.91
N ASP A 250 26.38 -11.06 17.88
CA ASP A 250 26.29 -11.85 16.67
C ASP A 250 25.67 -13.23 16.93
N TRP A 251 24.59 -13.57 16.23
CA TRP A 251 24.11 -14.95 16.19
C TRP A 251 23.38 -15.31 14.90
N SER A 252 23.32 -16.61 14.59
CA SER A 252 22.55 -17.15 13.47
C SER A 252 21.76 -18.40 13.85
N SER A 253 20.64 -18.65 13.16
CA SER A 253 19.89 -19.90 13.29
C SER A 253 20.52 -21.06 12.52
N SER A 254 21.65 -20.84 11.84
CA SER A 254 22.36 -21.79 11.00
C SER A 254 23.71 -22.20 11.61
N ASP A 255 24.65 -22.72 10.80
CA ASP A 255 26.00 -23.04 11.26
C ASP A 255 26.94 -21.83 11.19
N TYR A 256 28.18 -22.00 11.66
CA TYR A 256 29.18 -20.92 11.69
C TYR A 256 29.61 -20.41 10.31
N LYS A 257 29.20 -21.10 9.24
CA LYS A 257 29.39 -20.63 7.85
C LYS A 257 28.19 -19.84 7.34
N TYR A 258 27.17 -19.66 8.18
CA TYR A 258 25.97 -18.91 7.89
C TYR A 258 25.19 -19.46 6.69
N ASP A 259 25.10 -20.79 6.55
CA ASP A 259 24.29 -21.43 5.50
C ASP A 259 22.83 -20.93 5.57
N PRO A 260 22.37 -20.15 4.57
CA PRO A 260 21.07 -19.47 4.62
C PRO A 260 19.89 -20.44 4.47
N ASP A 261 20.15 -21.66 4.00
CA ASP A 261 19.18 -22.71 3.70
C ASP A 261 19.16 -23.81 4.77
N LYS A 262 19.76 -23.56 5.94
CA LYS A 262 19.85 -24.53 7.02
C LYS A 262 19.49 -23.93 8.37
N VAL A 263 18.36 -24.37 8.92
CA VAL A 263 17.83 -23.87 10.20
C VAL A 263 17.92 -24.93 11.30
N CYS A 264 18.60 -24.60 12.40
CA CYS A 264 18.59 -25.36 13.65
C CYS A 264 17.63 -24.71 14.64
N ALA A 265 16.34 -24.90 14.40
CA ALA A 265 15.26 -24.24 15.13
C ALA A 265 15.28 -24.59 16.63
N GLN A 266 15.49 -25.86 16.98
CA GLN A 266 15.47 -26.29 18.39
C GLN A 266 16.59 -25.64 19.22
N GLU A 267 17.78 -25.48 18.65
CA GLU A 267 18.92 -24.83 19.26
C GLU A 267 18.73 -23.32 19.34
N SER A 268 18.12 -22.72 18.31
CA SER A 268 17.75 -21.30 18.29
C SER A 268 16.73 -20.97 19.39
N GLU A 269 15.67 -21.78 19.53
CA GLU A 269 14.66 -21.65 20.60
C GLU A 269 15.27 -21.76 22.00
N GLN A 270 16.29 -22.61 22.18
CA GLN A 270 17.00 -22.69 23.45
C GLN A 270 17.78 -21.40 23.75
N LEU A 271 18.46 -20.81 22.75
CA LEU A 271 19.12 -19.52 22.93
C LEU A 271 18.09 -18.43 23.29
N PHE A 272 16.99 -18.33 22.54
CA PHE A 272 15.92 -17.35 22.81
C PHE A 272 15.35 -17.46 24.22
N LYS A 273 15.16 -18.69 24.72
CA LYS A 273 14.70 -18.92 26.10
C LYS A 273 15.60 -18.25 27.14
N TYR A 274 16.92 -18.25 26.94
CA TYR A 274 17.87 -17.61 27.85
C TYR A 274 17.99 -16.11 27.59
N MET A 275 17.90 -15.67 26.33
CA MET A 275 17.95 -14.24 25.99
C MET A 275 16.70 -13.48 26.45
N ASN A 276 15.52 -14.10 26.38
CA ASN A 276 14.25 -13.54 26.82
C ASN A 276 13.99 -13.77 28.33
N GLY A 277 15.02 -14.22 29.08
CA GLY A 277 14.93 -14.78 30.42
C GLY A 277 14.12 -13.98 31.45
N SER A 278 13.78 -14.62 32.57
CA SER A 278 12.87 -14.06 33.59
C SER A 278 13.48 -13.00 34.51
N LYS A 279 14.81 -12.80 34.50
CA LYS A 279 15.54 -11.85 35.34
C LYS A 279 16.33 -10.82 34.55
N THR A 280 17.06 -11.27 33.53
CA THR A 280 17.84 -10.41 32.64
C THR A 280 17.39 -10.62 31.21
N LYS A 281 17.08 -9.53 30.51
CA LYS A 281 16.83 -9.53 29.06
C LYS A 281 18.15 -9.26 28.35
N VAL A 282 18.55 -10.20 27.50
CA VAL A 282 19.77 -10.11 26.70
C VAL A 282 19.41 -9.57 25.33
N SER A 283 20.06 -8.47 24.96
CA SER A 283 19.93 -7.88 23.63
C SER A 283 20.72 -8.70 22.61
N TRP A 284 20.28 -8.69 21.36
CA TRP A 284 20.91 -9.48 20.30
C TRP A 284 20.83 -8.85 18.92
N ASN A 285 21.79 -9.21 18.05
CA ASN A 285 21.80 -8.89 16.63
C ASN A 285 21.98 -10.17 15.78
N TYR A 286 21.12 -10.36 14.79
CA TYR A 286 21.09 -11.53 13.91
C TYR A 286 21.96 -11.34 12.67
N TRP A 287 22.77 -12.34 12.32
CA TRP A 287 23.55 -12.37 11.07
C TRP A 287 22.71 -12.90 9.90
N LYS A 288 22.47 -12.12 8.84
CA LYS A 288 22.67 -10.67 8.65
C LYS A 288 21.57 -10.10 7.75
N TRP A 289 21.41 -8.78 7.70
CA TRP A 289 20.55 -8.11 6.72
C TRP A 289 21.26 -8.01 5.37
N GLY A 290 21.30 -9.10 4.62
CA GLY A 290 21.96 -9.15 3.31
C GLY A 290 21.56 -10.38 2.53
N ASP A 291 22.11 -10.50 1.33
CA ASP A 291 22.05 -11.70 0.52
C ASP A 291 23.30 -12.59 0.72
N GLU A 292 23.39 -13.68 -0.05
CA GLU A 292 24.39 -14.77 0.04
C GLU A 292 24.28 -15.61 1.31
N ASP A 293 24.64 -15.05 2.46
CA ASP A 293 24.66 -15.71 3.78
C ASP A 293 23.75 -15.00 4.80
N GLY A 294 22.85 -14.14 4.30
CA GLY A 294 21.88 -13.40 5.11
C GLY A 294 20.43 -13.86 4.92
N ILE A 295 19.50 -13.00 5.34
CA ILE A 295 18.06 -13.31 5.34
C ILE A 295 17.39 -13.19 3.95
N TRP A 296 18.06 -12.54 2.99
CA TRP A 296 17.51 -12.28 1.66
C TRP A 296 18.14 -13.20 0.61
N LYS A 297 17.36 -13.68 -0.36
CA LYS A 297 17.91 -14.44 -1.50
C LYS A 297 18.67 -13.51 -2.46
N ASN A 298 18.12 -12.33 -2.70
CA ASN A 298 18.71 -11.28 -3.54
C ASN A 298 18.13 -9.91 -3.15
N CYS A 299 18.91 -9.02 -2.56
CA CYS A 299 18.38 -7.74 -2.08
C CYS A 299 17.81 -6.84 -3.20
N LYS A 300 18.18 -7.08 -4.47
CA LYS A 300 17.67 -6.32 -5.62
C LYS A 300 16.19 -6.60 -5.92
N ASP A 301 15.64 -7.69 -5.41
CA ASP A 301 14.25 -8.11 -5.63
C ASP A 301 13.29 -7.57 -4.55
N GLY A 302 13.76 -6.65 -3.70
CA GLY A 302 12.98 -6.00 -2.64
C GLY A 302 12.90 -6.81 -1.34
N PHE A 303 12.27 -6.23 -0.32
CA PHE A 303 12.17 -6.82 1.03
C PHE A 303 10.77 -7.38 1.29
N ASN A 304 10.40 -8.41 0.53
CA ASN A 304 9.11 -9.11 0.60
C ASN A 304 9.29 -10.59 0.99
N ILE A 305 8.20 -11.24 1.43
CA ILE A 305 8.25 -12.58 2.02
C ILE A 305 8.76 -13.67 1.06
N GLU A 306 8.51 -13.53 -0.24
CA GLU A 306 8.95 -14.49 -1.26
C GLU A 306 10.48 -14.49 -1.44
N ASN A 307 11.12 -13.37 -1.10
CA ASN A 307 12.56 -13.16 -1.23
C ASN A 307 13.37 -13.58 0.02
N LEU A 308 12.74 -14.15 1.05
CA LEU A 308 13.46 -14.65 2.24
C LEU A 308 14.16 -15.99 1.98
N THR A 309 15.33 -16.17 2.59
CA THR A 309 16.01 -17.47 2.72
C THR A 309 15.32 -18.34 3.79
N GLU A 310 15.69 -19.62 3.96
CA GLU A 310 15.07 -20.44 5.03
C GLU A 310 15.34 -19.85 6.42
N THR A 311 16.56 -19.38 6.66
CA THR A 311 16.93 -18.67 7.89
C THR A 311 16.22 -17.33 8.04
N GLY A 312 16.00 -16.60 6.93
CA GLY A 312 15.19 -15.38 6.89
C GLY A 312 13.74 -15.63 7.28
N SER A 313 13.11 -16.65 6.71
CA SER A 313 11.74 -17.06 7.07
C SER A 313 11.64 -17.46 8.54
N PHE A 314 12.61 -18.23 9.06
CA PHE A 314 12.63 -18.63 10.46
C PHE A 314 12.63 -17.42 11.42
N ILE A 315 13.54 -16.44 11.22
CA ILE A 315 13.62 -15.30 12.12
C ILE A 315 12.41 -14.37 11.97
N VAL A 316 11.90 -14.19 10.75
CA VAL A 316 10.69 -13.40 10.46
C VAL A 316 9.45 -14.00 11.13
N GLU A 317 9.25 -15.30 11.01
CA GLU A 317 8.13 -16.01 11.64
C GLU A 317 8.23 -15.98 13.16
N HIS A 318 9.42 -16.26 13.72
CA HIS A 318 9.64 -16.30 15.16
C HIS A 318 9.38 -14.93 15.82
N GLU A 319 9.91 -13.85 15.23
CA GLU A 319 9.73 -12.48 15.75
C GLU A 319 8.45 -11.80 15.26
N GLN A 320 7.68 -12.45 14.37
CA GLN A 320 6.44 -11.93 13.77
C GLN A 320 6.66 -10.59 13.06
N PHE A 321 7.73 -10.49 12.28
CA PHE A 321 8.03 -9.27 11.54
C PHE A 321 6.95 -9.01 10.46
N PRO A 322 6.45 -7.76 10.32
CA PRO A 322 5.45 -7.38 9.32
C PRO A 322 6.08 -7.26 7.93
N VAL A 323 6.33 -8.40 7.30
CA VAL A 323 6.85 -8.49 5.92
C VAL A 323 5.68 -8.58 4.97
N ASP A 324 5.61 -7.63 4.04
CA ASP A 324 4.52 -7.61 3.08
C ASP A 324 4.78 -8.64 1.96
N PRO A 325 3.75 -9.28 1.42
CA PRO A 325 3.88 -10.11 0.23
C PRO A 325 4.20 -9.24 -1.00
N LYS A 326 4.83 -9.82 -2.02
CA LYS A 326 5.32 -9.05 -3.18
C LYS A 326 4.23 -8.25 -3.89
N TRP A 327 3.04 -8.83 -4.04
CA TRP A 327 1.90 -8.15 -4.67
C TRP A 327 1.51 -6.85 -3.95
N TYR A 328 1.78 -6.73 -2.63
CA TYR A 328 1.42 -5.54 -1.85
C TYR A 328 2.15 -4.30 -2.36
N GLU A 329 3.37 -4.45 -2.89
CA GLU A 329 4.14 -3.33 -3.44
C GLU A 329 3.37 -2.60 -4.56
N ASN A 330 2.61 -3.33 -5.37
CA ASN A 330 1.81 -2.78 -6.47
C ASN A 330 0.64 -1.91 -5.99
N PHE A 331 0.16 -2.12 -4.76
CA PHE A 331 -1.00 -1.43 -4.20
C PHE A 331 -0.64 -0.54 -3.01
N ARG A 332 0.62 -0.52 -2.56
CA ARG A 332 1.08 0.17 -1.35
C ARG A 332 0.72 1.67 -1.30
N GLN A 333 0.63 2.33 -2.46
CA GLN A 333 0.27 3.75 -2.53
C GLN A 333 -1.23 4.00 -2.39
N THR A 334 -2.06 3.03 -2.75
CA THR A 334 -3.52 3.17 -2.76
C THR A 334 -4.18 2.42 -1.60
N GLY A 335 -3.51 1.37 -1.09
CA GLY A 335 -3.98 0.49 -0.04
C GLY A 335 -5.31 -0.19 -0.37
N ARG A 336 -6.04 -0.60 0.67
CA ARG A 336 -7.42 -1.07 0.56
C ARG A 336 -8.35 0.12 0.29
N LEU A 337 -9.13 0.04 -0.78
CA LEU A 337 -10.06 1.11 -1.16
C LEU A 337 -11.22 1.22 -0.17
N LYS A 338 -11.77 2.43 -0.03
CA LYS A 338 -12.94 2.74 0.80
C LYS A 338 -13.84 3.77 0.13
N ILE A 339 -15.04 3.94 0.66
CA ILE A 339 -15.97 4.99 0.22
C ILE A 339 -15.87 6.20 1.16
N VAL A 340 -15.60 7.38 0.62
CA VAL A 340 -15.59 8.66 1.32
C VAL A 340 -16.41 9.65 0.52
N ASP A 341 -17.39 10.31 1.15
CA ASP A 341 -18.24 11.34 0.52
C ASP A 341 -18.80 10.90 -0.85
N ASN A 342 -19.38 9.70 -0.90
CA ASN A 342 -19.92 9.06 -2.11
C ASN A 342 -18.89 8.77 -3.22
N LYS A 343 -17.58 8.81 -2.93
CA LYS A 343 -16.52 8.52 -3.89
C LYS A 343 -15.66 7.35 -3.46
N LEU A 344 -15.19 6.60 -4.44
CA LEU A 344 -14.14 5.62 -4.23
C LEU A 344 -12.83 6.35 -3.90
N SER A 345 -12.16 5.91 -2.83
CA SER A 345 -10.98 6.56 -2.27
C SER A 345 -9.91 5.54 -1.85
N THR A 346 -8.66 5.97 -1.79
CA THR A 346 -7.54 5.20 -1.25
C THR A 346 -7.73 4.91 0.25
N GLU A 347 -6.89 4.05 0.81
CA GLU A 347 -6.85 3.74 2.24
C GLU A 347 -6.69 5.00 3.10
N ASP A 348 -5.95 6.00 2.62
CA ASP A 348 -5.75 7.29 3.30
C ASP A 348 -6.95 8.24 3.14
N GLY A 349 -7.85 7.99 2.17
CA GLY A 349 -9.05 8.77 1.92
C GLY A 349 -8.95 9.76 0.77
N ASP A 350 -7.91 9.67 -0.04
CA ASP A 350 -7.79 10.47 -1.26
C ASP A 350 -8.68 9.86 -2.37
N PRO A 351 -9.48 10.68 -3.09
CA PRO A 351 -10.31 10.16 -4.18
C PRO A 351 -9.49 9.43 -5.26
N ILE A 352 -9.96 8.27 -5.71
CA ILE A 352 -9.34 7.47 -6.77
C ILE A 352 -10.39 7.02 -7.79
N GLN A 353 -10.01 7.05 -9.07
CA GLN A 353 -10.86 6.56 -10.17
C GLN A 353 -10.29 5.26 -10.70
N LEU A 354 -11.11 4.21 -10.74
CA LEU A 354 -10.77 2.98 -11.43
C LEU A 354 -11.21 3.07 -12.89
N LYS A 355 -10.29 2.77 -13.82
CA LYS A 355 -10.49 2.73 -15.26
C LYS A 355 -9.96 1.41 -15.77
N GLY A 356 -10.74 0.73 -16.59
CA GLY A 356 -10.37 -0.58 -17.05
C GLY A 356 -11.27 -1.13 -18.13
N PHE A 357 -11.08 -2.41 -18.40
CA PHE A 357 -11.93 -3.18 -19.32
C PHE A 357 -12.75 -4.20 -18.54
N ASN A 358 -13.90 -4.55 -19.10
CA ASN A 358 -14.53 -5.84 -18.87
C ASN A 358 -13.74 -6.92 -19.61
N SER A 359 -13.59 -8.11 -19.05
CA SER A 359 -12.93 -9.24 -19.75
C SER A 359 -13.74 -9.71 -20.96
N GLY A 360 -15.06 -9.49 -20.92
CA GLY A 360 -16.02 -10.29 -21.66
C GLY A 360 -16.27 -11.60 -20.90
N VAL A 361 -17.41 -12.27 -21.18
CA VAL A 361 -17.76 -13.52 -20.50
C VAL A 361 -16.63 -14.54 -20.68
N ILE A 362 -16.05 -14.98 -19.56
CA ILE A 362 -14.93 -15.92 -19.60
C ILE A 362 -15.47 -17.35 -19.82
N THR A 363 -14.95 -17.99 -20.85
CA THR A 363 -15.29 -19.34 -21.28
C THR A 363 -14.01 -20.16 -21.49
N LEU A 364 -14.16 -21.46 -21.75
CA LEU A 364 -13.02 -22.31 -22.13
C LEU A 364 -12.41 -21.93 -23.49
N ASP A 365 -13.17 -21.27 -24.36
CA ASP A 365 -12.78 -21.02 -25.76
C ASP A 365 -12.13 -19.65 -25.98
N ASN A 366 -12.07 -18.77 -24.98
CA ASN A 366 -11.52 -17.41 -25.09
C ASN A 366 -10.37 -17.11 -24.10
N GLU A 367 -9.70 -18.14 -23.58
CA GLU A 367 -8.61 -18.02 -22.62
C GLU A 367 -7.44 -17.17 -23.14
N GLU A 368 -7.15 -17.22 -24.44
CA GLU A 368 -6.05 -16.47 -25.06
C GLU A 368 -6.21 -14.95 -24.91
N CYS A 369 -7.44 -14.46 -24.75
CA CYS A 369 -7.71 -13.03 -24.56
C CYS A 369 -7.26 -12.50 -23.20
N LEU A 370 -7.13 -13.36 -22.17
CA LEU A 370 -6.92 -12.93 -20.79
C LEU A 370 -5.63 -13.48 -20.19
N SER A 371 -4.52 -13.31 -20.92
CA SER A 371 -3.18 -13.69 -20.47
C SER A 371 -2.55 -12.64 -19.55
N LYS A 372 -1.45 -13.00 -18.87
CA LYS A 372 -0.65 -12.03 -18.11
C LYS A 372 -0.12 -10.88 -18.98
N GLU A 373 0.26 -11.19 -20.23
CA GLU A 373 0.67 -10.17 -21.23
C GLU A 373 -0.49 -9.20 -21.52
N ALA A 374 -1.72 -9.70 -21.56
CA ALA A 374 -2.92 -8.87 -21.73
C ALA A 374 -3.08 -7.88 -20.57
N LEU A 375 -3.00 -8.37 -19.33
CA LEU A 375 -3.12 -7.54 -18.13
C LEU A 375 -1.98 -6.53 -18.03
N GLN A 376 -0.75 -6.92 -18.38
CA GLN A 376 0.39 -6.01 -18.46
C GLN A 376 0.15 -4.92 -19.49
N THR A 377 -0.37 -5.29 -20.66
CA THR A 377 -0.73 -4.34 -21.72
C THR A 377 -1.77 -3.34 -21.20
N MET A 378 -2.84 -3.80 -20.54
CA MET A 378 -3.83 -2.90 -19.93
C MET A 378 -3.18 -1.94 -18.91
N LYS A 379 -2.31 -2.46 -18.05
CA LYS A 379 -1.62 -1.67 -17.03
C LYS A 379 -0.71 -0.59 -17.65
N GLU A 380 0.03 -0.95 -18.69
CA GLU A 380 0.86 -0.03 -19.47
C GLU A 380 0.02 1.05 -20.16
N TRP A 381 -1.23 0.73 -20.52
CA TRP A 381 -2.19 1.69 -21.07
C TRP A 381 -2.87 2.55 -19.99
N GLY A 382 -2.40 2.51 -18.74
CA GLY A 382 -2.96 3.30 -17.66
C GLY A 382 -4.23 2.72 -17.04
N CYS A 383 -4.63 1.49 -17.40
CA CYS A 383 -5.68 0.80 -16.64
C CYS A 383 -5.17 0.52 -15.23
N ASN A 384 -6.06 0.66 -14.26
CA ASN A 384 -5.81 0.28 -12.87
C ASN A 384 -6.84 -0.72 -12.37
N SER A 385 -7.78 -1.16 -13.21
CA SER A 385 -8.74 -2.22 -12.89
C SER A 385 -9.04 -3.13 -14.08
N ILE A 386 -9.59 -4.30 -13.79
CA ILE A 386 -10.24 -5.19 -14.74
C ILE A 386 -11.48 -5.82 -14.11
N ARG A 387 -12.58 -5.90 -14.86
CA ARG A 387 -13.81 -6.61 -14.46
C ARG A 387 -13.84 -7.99 -15.10
N LEU A 388 -13.85 -9.03 -14.26
CA LEU A 388 -13.79 -10.44 -14.64
C LEU A 388 -15.21 -11.01 -14.67
N ASN A 389 -15.80 -11.11 -15.86
CA ASN A 389 -17.22 -11.44 -16.06
C ASN A 389 -17.48 -12.96 -15.98
N TYR A 390 -18.02 -13.43 -14.84
CA TYR A 390 -18.30 -14.84 -14.56
C TYR A 390 -19.77 -15.18 -14.84
N SER A 391 -20.03 -15.99 -15.88
CA SER A 391 -21.40 -16.41 -16.19
C SER A 391 -21.91 -17.49 -15.22
N PRO A 392 -23.13 -17.36 -14.66
CA PRO A 392 -23.79 -18.43 -13.92
C PRO A 392 -23.94 -19.72 -14.76
N SER A 393 -24.11 -19.60 -16.08
CA SER A 393 -24.33 -20.77 -16.95
C SER A 393 -23.10 -21.66 -17.13
N THR A 394 -21.90 -21.16 -16.78
CA THR A 394 -20.64 -21.92 -16.81
C THR A 394 -20.12 -22.28 -15.42
N HIS A 395 -20.94 -22.06 -14.37
CA HIS A 395 -20.53 -22.27 -12.98
C HIS A 395 -20.01 -23.69 -12.72
N SER A 396 -18.76 -23.78 -12.30
CA SER A 396 -18.09 -25.06 -12.02
C SER A 396 -16.82 -24.85 -11.18
N MET A 397 -16.36 -25.93 -10.53
CA MET A 397 -15.10 -25.92 -9.79
C MET A 397 -13.88 -25.60 -10.68
N GLU A 398 -13.90 -26.03 -11.95
CA GLU A 398 -12.83 -25.73 -12.91
C GLU A 398 -12.78 -24.22 -13.21
N MET A 399 -13.94 -23.60 -13.46
CA MET A 399 -14.02 -22.16 -13.69
C MET A 399 -13.62 -21.35 -12.45
N LEU A 400 -13.99 -21.80 -11.25
CA LEU A 400 -13.57 -21.14 -10.01
C LEU A 400 -12.04 -21.15 -9.82
N GLU A 401 -11.38 -22.28 -10.09
CA GLU A 401 -9.92 -22.38 -10.00
C GLU A 401 -9.24 -21.48 -11.03
N ARG A 402 -9.82 -21.35 -12.21
CA ARG A 402 -9.31 -20.44 -13.23
C ARG A 402 -9.38 -18.98 -12.81
N TYR A 403 -10.49 -18.58 -12.16
CA TYR A 403 -10.64 -17.22 -11.65
C TYR A 403 -9.63 -16.88 -10.57
N LYS A 404 -9.23 -17.84 -9.73
CA LYS A 404 -8.09 -17.64 -8.81
C LYS A 404 -6.81 -17.31 -9.56
N GLY A 405 -6.53 -18.01 -10.67
CA GLY A 405 -5.40 -17.69 -11.54
C GLY A 405 -5.44 -16.26 -12.10
N TYR A 406 -6.62 -15.78 -12.52
CA TYR A 406 -6.77 -14.38 -12.97
C TYR A 406 -6.57 -13.37 -11.83
N ILE A 407 -7.05 -13.67 -10.61
CA ILE A 407 -6.82 -12.85 -9.42
C ILE A 407 -5.33 -12.76 -9.11
N ASP A 408 -4.60 -13.88 -9.12
CA ASP A 408 -3.16 -13.93 -8.88
C ASP A 408 -2.41 -13.07 -9.93
N MET A 409 -2.77 -13.18 -11.21
CA MET A 409 -2.16 -12.35 -12.26
C MET A 409 -2.45 -10.86 -12.06
N CYS A 410 -3.65 -10.49 -11.59
CA CYS A 410 -3.97 -9.11 -11.23
C CYS A 410 -3.12 -8.60 -10.04
N ALA A 411 -2.87 -9.46 -9.05
CA ALA A 411 -1.99 -9.19 -7.91
C ALA A 411 -0.55 -8.87 -8.38
N GLU A 412 -0.03 -9.71 -9.28
CA GLU A 412 1.32 -9.58 -9.82
C GLU A 412 1.50 -8.35 -10.71
N VAL A 413 0.48 -7.99 -11.50
CA VAL A 413 0.51 -6.84 -12.44
C VAL A 413 0.16 -5.52 -11.75
N GLY A 414 -0.62 -5.55 -10.67
CA GLY A 414 -1.09 -4.35 -9.98
C GLY A 414 -2.37 -3.76 -10.57
N LEU A 415 -3.36 -4.60 -10.88
CA LEU A 415 -4.71 -4.20 -11.29
C LEU A 415 -5.73 -4.58 -10.20
N TYR A 416 -6.65 -3.67 -9.88
CA TYR A 416 -7.83 -4.02 -9.07
C TYR A 416 -8.71 -5.00 -9.86
N ALA A 417 -9.08 -6.12 -9.27
CA ALA A 417 -9.92 -7.12 -9.93
C ALA A 417 -11.34 -7.04 -9.39
N ILE A 418 -12.29 -6.80 -10.30
CA ILE A 418 -13.73 -6.78 -10.01
C ILE A 418 -14.30 -8.15 -10.38
N LEU A 419 -14.73 -8.91 -9.38
CA LEU A 419 -15.32 -10.23 -9.56
C LEU A 419 -16.81 -10.07 -9.82
N ASP A 420 -17.21 -10.26 -11.08
CA ASP A 420 -18.57 -10.03 -11.54
C ASP A 420 -19.34 -11.34 -11.68
N TRP A 421 -20.41 -11.48 -10.88
CA TRP A 421 -21.42 -12.51 -11.08
C TRP A 421 -22.37 -12.08 -12.21
N HIS A 422 -22.02 -12.48 -13.43
CA HIS A 422 -22.57 -11.93 -14.66
C HIS A 422 -23.95 -12.50 -15.02
N VAL A 423 -24.97 -12.15 -14.23
CA VAL A 423 -26.38 -12.46 -14.50
C VAL A 423 -26.85 -11.64 -15.70
N TYR A 424 -27.31 -12.32 -16.75
CA TYR A 424 -27.86 -11.70 -17.96
C TYR A 424 -28.83 -12.69 -18.65
N ASP A 425 -29.82 -12.18 -19.40
CA ASP A 425 -30.86 -12.96 -20.11
C ASP A 425 -30.65 -13.06 -21.64
N GLU A 426 -29.51 -13.58 -22.11
CA GLU A 426 -29.21 -13.67 -23.57
C GLU A 426 -30.05 -14.76 -24.26
N THR A 427 -30.39 -15.83 -23.53
CA THR A 427 -31.06 -17.01 -24.09
C THR A 427 -32.37 -17.33 -23.36
N ALA A 428 -33.26 -18.09 -24.01
CA ALA A 428 -34.51 -18.54 -23.40
C ALA A 428 -34.34 -19.43 -22.15
N SER A 429 -33.12 -19.84 -21.82
CA SER A 429 -32.73 -20.63 -20.65
C SER A 429 -32.05 -19.82 -19.54
N GLU A 430 -31.78 -18.53 -19.77
CA GLU A 430 -31.12 -17.64 -18.81
C GLU A 430 -32.12 -16.61 -18.29
N TYR A 431 -32.05 -16.33 -16.99
CA TYR A 431 -32.99 -15.45 -16.30
C TYR A 431 -32.25 -14.21 -15.81
N GLY A 432 -32.78 -13.03 -16.11
CA GLY A 432 -32.19 -11.79 -15.59
C GLY A 432 -32.46 -11.55 -14.11
N ASP A 433 -33.31 -12.35 -13.46
CA ASP A 433 -33.52 -12.26 -12.02
C ASP A 433 -32.40 -13.04 -11.30
N PRO A 434 -31.53 -12.36 -10.50
CA PRO A 434 -30.38 -13.00 -9.87
C PRO A 434 -30.77 -14.07 -8.85
N THR A 435 -32.02 -14.06 -8.34
CA THR A 435 -32.47 -15.02 -7.33
C THR A 435 -32.48 -16.47 -7.84
N TYR A 436 -32.63 -16.68 -9.15
CA TYR A 436 -32.56 -18.01 -9.78
C TYR A 436 -31.21 -18.70 -9.56
N TYR A 437 -30.15 -17.92 -9.34
CA TYR A 437 -28.78 -18.42 -9.21
C TYR A 437 -28.21 -18.23 -7.80
N THR A 438 -29.07 -18.02 -6.79
CA THR A 438 -28.63 -17.66 -5.44
C THR A 438 -27.65 -18.67 -4.84
N TYR A 439 -27.91 -19.98 -4.95
CA TYR A 439 -27.02 -21.00 -4.38
C TYR A 439 -25.65 -21.03 -5.05
N ASP A 440 -25.61 -20.90 -6.38
CA ASP A 440 -24.35 -20.89 -7.13
C ASP A 440 -23.57 -19.60 -6.85
N ALA A 441 -24.24 -18.45 -6.76
CA ALA A 441 -23.64 -17.19 -6.35
C ALA A 441 -23.06 -17.27 -4.94
N MET A 442 -23.78 -17.85 -3.98
CA MET A 442 -23.29 -18.07 -2.62
C MET A 442 -22.01 -18.92 -2.62
N GLU A 443 -21.96 -19.99 -3.42
CA GLU A 443 -20.75 -20.81 -3.55
C GLU A 443 -19.59 -20.04 -4.19
N PHE A 444 -19.85 -19.31 -5.28
CA PHE A 444 -18.89 -18.46 -5.98
C PHE A 444 -18.24 -17.45 -5.04
N PHE A 445 -19.06 -16.61 -4.39
CA PHE A 445 -18.56 -15.57 -3.48
C PHE A 445 -17.90 -16.16 -2.24
N THR A 446 -18.40 -17.26 -1.68
CA THR A 446 -17.76 -17.94 -0.53
C THR A 446 -16.35 -18.40 -0.90
N ARG A 447 -16.19 -19.10 -2.02
CA ARG A 447 -14.91 -19.72 -2.39
C ARG A 447 -13.86 -18.70 -2.81
N LEU A 448 -14.24 -17.70 -3.59
CA LEU A 448 -13.29 -16.67 -4.03
C LEU A 448 -12.92 -15.73 -2.88
N SER A 449 -13.86 -15.37 -1.99
CA SER A 449 -13.52 -14.56 -0.80
C SER A 449 -12.68 -15.34 0.23
N ASP A 450 -12.90 -16.65 0.40
CA ASP A 450 -12.00 -17.50 1.21
C ASP A 450 -10.58 -17.52 0.65
N TYR A 451 -10.43 -17.58 -0.68
CA TYR A 451 -9.13 -17.52 -1.33
C TYR A 451 -8.45 -16.16 -1.16
N VAL A 452 -9.18 -15.06 -1.35
CA VAL A 452 -8.70 -13.69 -1.12
C VAL A 452 -8.18 -13.53 0.30
N LYS A 453 -8.95 -14.03 1.28
CA LYS A 453 -8.55 -14.03 2.70
C LYS A 453 -7.28 -14.85 2.95
N GLU A 454 -7.18 -16.05 2.39
CA GLU A 454 -5.98 -16.90 2.52
C GLU A 454 -4.72 -16.21 1.98
N LYS A 455 -4.85 -15.51 0.85
CA LYS A 455 -3.75 -14.77 0.22
C LYS A 455 -3.46 -13.40 0.84
N GLY A 456 -4.35 -12.92 1.71
CA GLY A 456 -4.29 -11.57 2.29
C GLY A 456 -4.53 -10.45 1.27
N TYR A 457 -5.14 -10.74 0.12
CA TYR A 457 -5.38 -9.77 -0.94
C TYR A 457 -6.33 -8.65 -0.48
N MET A 458 -6.08 -7.42 -0.93
CA MET A 458 -6.89 -6.23 -0.61
C MET A 458 -7.36 -5.42 -1.83
N PHE A 459 -7.07 -5.92 -3.03
CA PHE A 459 -7.34 -5.24 -4.30
C PHE A 459 -8.59 -5.79 -5.02
N LEU A 460 -9.40 -6.60 -4.33
CA LEU A 460 -10.61 -7.18 -4.91
C LEU A 460 -11.83 -6.29 -4.66
N ILE A 461 -12.68 -6.27 -5.67
CA ILE A 461 -14.00 -5.64 -5.64
C ILE A 461 -15.02 -6.69 -6.05
N TYR A 462 -16.16 -6.75 -5.38
CA TYR A 462 -17.19 -7.75 -5.63
C TYR A 462 -18.39 -7.14 -6.32
N ASP A 463 -18.70 -7.55 -7.54
CA ASP A 463 -19.91 -7.13 -8.25
C ASP A 463 -20.95 -8.25 -8.16
N VAL A 464 -21.96 -8.04 -7.30
CA VAL A 464 -22.82 -9.13 -6.81
C VAL A 464 -23.81 -9.63 -7.86
N CYS A 465 -24.09 -8.83 -8.88
CA CYS A 465 -24.86 -9.23 -10.06
C CYS A 465 -24.68 -8.18 -11.18
N SER A 466 -24.47 -8.59 -12.44
CA SER A 466 -24.25 -7.64 -13.56
C SER A 466 -25.52 -6.93 -14.05
N ASP A 467 -26.50 -7.66 -14.60
CA ASP A 467 -27.61 -7.05 -15.35
C ASP A 467 -28.99 -7.57 -14.93
N PRO A 468 -29.47 -7.21 -13.72
CA PRO A 468 -30.79 -7.63 -13.27
C PRO A 468 -31.92 -7.18 -14.21
N SER A 469 -32.69 -8.13 -14.73
CA SER A 469 -33.83 -7.90 -15.63
C SER A 469 -35.09 -8.59 -15.12
N GLY A 470 -36.26 -8.01 -15.38
CA GLY A 470 -37.55 -8.58 -14.95
C GLY A 470 -37.79 -8.61 -13.43
N VAL A 471 -36.92 -7.98 -12.64
CA VAL A 471 -36.94 -7.94 -11.17
C VAL A 471 -36.90 -6.48 -10.68
N ASP A 472 -37.46 -6.21 -9.50
CA ASP A 472 -37.48 -4.86 -8.91
C ASP A 472 -36.39 -4.67 -7.85
N TRP A 473 -36.20 -3.42 -7.42
CA TRP A 473 -35.13 -3.04 -6.50
C TRP A 473 -35.22 -3.72 -5.12
N PRO A 474 -36.39 -3.80 -4.44
CA PRO A 474 -36.51 -4.57 -3.20
C PRO A 474 -36.06 -6.02 -3.29
N HIS A 475 -36.39 -6.72 -4.39
CA HIS A 475 -35.94 -8.12 -4.57
C HIS A 475 -34.44 -8.21 -4.83
N ILE A 476 -33.85 -7.29 -5.59
CA ILE A 476 -32.39 -7.22 -5.76
C ILE A 476 -31.71 -6.94 -4.41
N LYS A 477 -32.25 -6.06 -3.57
CA LYS A 477 -31.72 -5.80 -2.22
C LYS A 477 -31.74 -7.06 -1.34
N GLU A 478 -32.81 -7.84 -1.37
CA GLU A 478 -32.91 -9.09 -0.61
C GLU A 478 -31.86 -10.12 -1.06
N TYR A 479 -31.65 -10.25 -2.38
CA TYR A 479 -30.57 -11.06 -2.94
C TYR A 479 -29.20 -10.54 -2.50
N ALA A 480 -28.95 -9.23 -2.70
CA ALA A 480 -27.68 -8.58 -2.37
C ALA A 480 -27.35 -8.72 -0.88
N ASP A 481 -28.32 -8.56 0.02
CA ASP A 481 -28.13 -8.74 1.46
C ASP A 481 -27.53 -10.12 1.80
N THR A 482 -27.97 -11.17 1.11
CA THR A 482 -27.48 -12.54 1.32
C THR A 482 -26.02 -12.66 0.88
N ILE A 483 -25.69 -12.12 -0.30
CA ILE A 483 -24.34 -12.21 -0.87
C ILE A 483 -23.35 -11.29 -0.14
N LEU A 484 -23.74 -10.06 0.19
CA LEU A 484 -22.94 -9.10 0.96
C LEU A 484 -22.58 -9.67 2.34
N SER A 485 -23.51 -10.35 3.01
CA SER A 485 -23.23 -11.02 4.30
C SER A 485 -22.14 -12.11 4.18
N ILE A 486 -22.08 -12.81 3.05
CA ILE A 486 -21.04 -13.81 2.79
C ILE A 486 -19.70 -13.12 2.59
N ILE A 487 -19.65 -12.09 1.73
CA ILE A 487 -18.43 -11.34 1.43
C ILE A 487 -17.86 -10.72 2.71
N GLU A 488 -18.67 -10.00 3.49
CA GLU A 488 -18.28 -9.37 4.76
C GLU A 488 -17.67 -10.38 5.74
N SER A 489 -18.24 -11.60 5.82
CA SER A 489 -17.74 -12.62 6.74
C SER A 489 -16.31 -13.10 6.44
N LYS A 490 -15.82 -12.84 5.22
CA LYS A 490 -14.54 -13.31 4.71
C LYS A 490 -13.56 -12.17 4.42
N ASP A 491 -14.03 -11.09 3.82
CA ASP A 491 -13.25 -9.91 3.42
C ASP A 491 -13.94 -8.61 3.90
N PRO A 492 -13.95 -8.34 5.22
CA PRO A 492 -14.52 -7.11 5.76
C PRO A 492 -13.77 -5.87 5.24
N GLY A 493 -14.50 -4.79 5.02
CA GLY A 493 -14.03 -3.53 4.44
C GLY A 493 -13.86 -3.56 2.93
N ALA A 494 -14.19 -4.65 2.23
CA ALA A 494 -14.13 -4.71 0.77
C ALA A 494 -15.15 -3.78 0.09
N ILE A 495 -14.87 -3.40 -1.15
CA ILE A 495 -15.83 -2.69 -1.99
C ILE A 495 -16.75 -3.72 -2.65
N SER A 496 -18.05 -3.48 -2.59
CA SER A 496 -19.06 -4.28 -3.29
C SER A 496 -19.94 -3.39 -4.17
N ILE A 497 -20.09 -3.76 -5.43
CA ILE A 497 -20.94 -3.12 -6.42
C ILE A 497 -22.26 -3.88 -6.46
N VAL A 498 -23.37 -3.16 -6.36
CA VAL A 498 -24.73 -3.70 -6.44
C VAL A 498 -25.45 -3.06 -7.61
N SER A 499 -25.80 -3.89 -8.59
CA SER A 499 -26.58 -3.49 -9.75
C SER A 499 -28.03 -3.19 -9.44
N VAL A 500 -28.64 -2.41 -10.33
CA VAL A 500 -30.02 -1.91 -10.19
C VAL A 500 -30.92 -2.55 -11.25
N PRO A 501 -32.26 -2.46 -11.11
CA PRO A 501 -33.16 -3.05 -12.08
C PRO A 501 -32.96 -2.53 -13.51
N GLN A 502 -33.50 -3.31 -14.45
CA GLN A 502 -33.56 -3.00 -15.88
C GLN A 502 -32.14 -2.90 -16.49
N TRP A 503 -31.38 -3.99 -16.41
CA TRP A 503 -30.01 -4.09 -16.91
C TRP A 503 -29.13 -2.96 -16.35
N SER A 504 -29.24 -2.71 -15.04
CA SER A 504 -28.48 -1.67 -14.33
C SER A 504 -28.72 -0.24 -14.82
N GLN A 505 -29.95 0.08 -15.26
CA GLN A 505 -30.28 1.42 -15.77
C GLN A 505 -31.12 2.28 -14.81
N ARG A 506 -31.72 1.69 -13.77
CA ARG A 506 -32.58 2.39 -12.80
C ARG A 506 -31.82 2.94 -11.59
N ILE A 507 -30.76 3.72 -11.83
CA ILE A 507 -29.87 4.26 -10.78
C ILE A 507 -30.56 5.16 -9.73
N MET A 508 -31.77 5.66 -10.03
CA MET A 508 -32.55 6.45 -9.06
C MET A 508 -33.23 5.59 -7.98
N ASP A 509 -33.39 4.28 -8.19
CA ASP A 509 -33.99 3.40 -7.19
C ASP A 509 -33.17 3.35 -5.88
N PRO A 510 -31.84 3.13 -5.90
CA PRO A 510 -31.02 3.24 -4.69
C PRO A 510 -30.85 4.67 -4.16
N VAL A 511 -31.07 5.72 -4.96
CA VAL A 511 -31.13 7.10 -4.42
C VAL A 511 -32.32 7.27 -3.48
N LEU A 512 -33.45 6.67 -3.83
CA LEU A 512 -34.67 6.72 -3.04
C LEU A 512 -34.64 5.76 -1.84
N GLU A 513 -34.06 4.59 -2.03
CA GLU A 513 -34.04 3.54 -1.01
C GLU A 513 -32.73 2.75 -1.01
N PRO A 514 -31.62 3.36 -0.56
CA PRO A 514 -30.31 2.70 -0.55
C PRO A 514 -30.30 1.48 0.38
N ILE A 515 -29.34 0.59 0.18
CA ILE A 515 -28.90 -0.35 1.21
C ILE A 515 -28.26 0.47 2.33
N ASP A 516 -28.62 0.18 3.58
CA ASP A 516 -28.08 0.90 4.75
C ASP A 516 -26.57 0.63 4.86
N PRO A 517 -25.71 1.65 4.71
CA PRO A 517 -24.26 1.47 4.75
C PRO A 517 -23.76 1.03 6.13
N ASN A 518 -24.55 1.18 7.21
CA ASN A 518 -24.17 0.73 8.55
C ASN A 518 -24.49 -0.74 8.80
N ARG A 519 -25.17 -1.41 7.87
CA ARG A 519 -25.57 -2.81 8.01
C ARG A 519 -24.41 -3.77 7.78
N PHE A 520 -23.42 -3.34 6.99
CA PHE A 520 -22.27 -4.14 6.60
C PHE A 520 -20.99 -3.33 6.82
N ASP A 521 -19.93 -3.99 7.25
CA ASP A 521 -18.55 -3.50 7.16
C ASP A 521 -18.05 -3.67 5.72
N LEU A 522 -18.70 -2.98 4.77
CA LEU A 522 -18.39 -3.00 3.33
C LEU A 522 -18.59 -1.61 2.72
N GLY A 523 -17.79 -1.28 1.71
CA GLY A 523 -18.04 -0.12 0.87
C GLY A 523 -19.03 -0.45 -0.25
N ILE A 524 -20.29 -0.04 -0.12
CA ILE A 524 -21.33 -0.33 -1.12
C ILE A 524 -21.37 0.77 -2.19
N MET A 525 -21.28 0.37 -3.46
CA MET A 525 -21.50 1.23 -4.63
C MET A 525 -22.63 0.67 -5.50
N TYR A 526 -23.25 1.53 -6.31
CA TYR A 526 -24.35 1.14 -7.20
C TYR A 526 -23.93 1.23 -8.66
N ALA A 527 -24.21 0.18 -9.42
CA ALA A 527 -23.83 0.11 -10.83
C ALA A 527 -24.79 0.86 -11.75
N LEU A 528 -24.23 1.51 -12.77
CA LEU A 528 -24.96 2.00 -13.94
C LEU A 528 -24.34 1.40 -15.21
N HIS A 529 -25.16 0.77 -16.05
CA HIS A 529 -24.74 0.29 -17.36
C HIS A 529 -25.33 1.13 -18.50
N TYR A 530 -24.56 1.37 -19.56
CA TYR A 530 -25.08 2.08 -20.73
C TYR A 530 -24.38 1.75 -22.07
N ALA A 531 -25.20 1.66 -23.11
CA ALA A 531 -24.79 1.78 -24.51
C ALA A 531 -24.85 3.25 -24.95
N ALA A 532 -23.72 3.82 -25.39
CA ALA A 532 -23.65 5.25 -25.71
C ALA A 532 -24.64 5.69 -26.80
N CYS A 533 -24.97 4.83 -27.77
CA CYS A 533 -25.90 5.20 -28.84
C CYS A 533 -27.36 5.32 -28.39
N ASP A 534 -27.77 4.56 -27.37
CA ASP A 534 -29.20 4.39 -27.06
C ASP A 534 -29.60 5.03 -25.73
N HIS A 535 -28.65 5.25 -24.83
CA HIS A 535 -28.94 5.51 -23.42
C HIS A 535 -28.54 6.91 -22.92
N MET A 536 -28.44 7.91 -23.80
CA MET A 536 -28.23 9.31 -23.39
C MET A 536 -29.30 9.83 -22.40
N GLY A 537 -30.50 9.24 -22.40
CA GLY A 537 -31.54 9.54 -21.42
C GLY A 537 -31.15 9.24 -19.97
N LEU A 538 -30.18 8.34 -19.73
CA LEU A 538 -29.70 8.00 -18.38
C LEU A 538 -28.76 9.05 -17.80
N PHE A 539 -28.20 9.93 -18.64
CA PHE A 539 -27.14 10.86 -18.23
C PHE A 539 -27.60 11.86 -17.15
N ALA A 540 -28.85 12.32 -17.21
CA ALA A 540 -29.42 13.21 -16.19
C ALA A 540 -29.56 12.50 -14.83
N ASN A 541 -29.97 11.23 -14.85
CA ASN A 541 -30.11 10.42 -13.63
C ASN A 541 -28.75 10.10 -13.02
N LEU A 542 -27.75 9.79 -13.85
CA LEU A 542 -26.36 9.59 -13.40
C LEU A 542 -25.85 10.81 -12.63
N LYS A 543 -26.07 12.02 -13.17
CA LYS A 543 -25.63 13.27 -12.52
C LYS A 543 -26.22 13.45 -11.14
N ILE A 544 -27.52 13.20 -11.01
CA ILE A 544 -28.22 13.31 -9.73
C ILE A 544 -27.76 12.23 -8.75
N ALA A 545 -27.63 10.98 -9.23
CA ALA A 545 -27.23 9.86 -8.39
C ALA A 545 -25.80 10.04 -7.85
N ALA A 546 -24.86 10.48 -8.68
CA ALA A 546 -23.46 10.68 -8.29
C ALA A 546 -23.26 11.75 -7.19
N ASP A 547 -24.22 12.67 -7.02
CA ASP A 547 -24.22 13.64 -5.92
C ASP A 547 -24.71 13.03 -4.59
N LEU A 548 -25.49 11.94 -4.65
CA LEU A 548 -26.28 11.45 -3.53
C LEU A 548 -25.84 10.07 -3.02
N ILE A 549 -25.32 9.23 -3.89
CA ILE A 549 -24.89 7.86 -3.58
C ILE A 549 -23.58 7.53 -4.31
N PRO A 550 -22.81 6.54 -3.83
CA PRO A 550 -21.62 6.07 -4.54
C PRO A 550 -22.01 5.32 -5.81
N VAL A 551 -21.59 5.82 -6.97
CA VAL A 551 -21.89 5.23 -8.28
C VAL A 551 -20.63 4.66 -8.92
N TYR A 552 -20.77 3.52 -9.58
CA TYR A 552 -19.73 2.90 -10.41
C TYR A 552 -20.34 2.58 -11.80
N VAL A 553 -19.66 2.94 -12.90
CA VAL A 553 -20.11 2.53 -14.25
C VAL A 553 -19.42 1.21 -14.61
N SER A 554 -19.95 0.09 -14.12
CA SER A 554 -19.28 -1.22 -14.23
C SER A 554 -19.32 -1.80 -15.65
N ASP A 555 -20.20 -1.30 -16.50
CA ASP A 555 -20.28 -1.69 -17.90
C ASP A 555 -20.72 -0.53 -18.78
N TRP A 556 -19.91 -0.19 -19.78
CA TRP A 556 -20.38 0.68 -20.85
C TRP A 556 -19.63 0.39 -22.16
N HIS A 557 -20.26 0.73 -23.28
CA HIS A 557 -19.63 0.64 -24.59
C HIS A 557 -20.04 1.81 -25.49
N SER A 558 -19.17 2.12 -26.45
CA SER A 558 -19.34 3.27 -27.34
C SER A 558 -20.36 3.05 -28.47
N SER A 559 -20.94 1.84 -28.54
CA SER A 559 -21.84 1.41 -29.61
C SER A 559 -23.32 1.38 -29.20
N ASP A 560 -24.15 0.76 -30.03
CA ASP A 560 -25.56 0.49 -29.72
C ASP A 560 -25.75 -0.73 -28.84
N TYR A 561 -26.93 -0.88 -28.23
CA TYR A 561 -27.25 -1.88 -27.21
C TYR A 561 -27.03 -3.35 -27.63
N VAL A 562 -26.85 -3.62 -28.92
CA VAL A 562 -26.47 -4.95 -29.43
C VAL A 562 -24.96 -5.12 -29.58
N ASN A 563 -24.17 -4.17 -29.08
CA ASN A 563 -22.72 -4.12 -29.14
C ASN A 563 -22.15 -4.15 -30.57
N ASN A 564 -22.77 -3.43 -31.52
CA ASN A 564 -22.28 -3.43 -32.89
C ASN A 564 -20.97 -2.63 -33.03
N PRO A 565 -19.83 -3.27 -33.36
CA PRO A 565 -18.55 -2.57 -33.44
C PRO A 565 -18.53 -1.50 -34.52
N ASP A 566 -19.37 -1.60 -35.55
CA ASP A 566 -19.39 -0.67 -36.69
C ASP A 566 -20.28 0.55 -36.47
N LYS A 567 -20.95 0.66 -35.32
CA LYS A 567 -21.86 1.77 -35.01
C LYS A 567 -21.42 2.47 -33.73
N ILE A 568 -20.41 3.34 -33.86
CA ILE A 568 -19.85 4.10 -32.74
C ILE A 568 -20.57 5.44 -32.58
N CYS A 569 -21.02 5.75 -31.37
CA CYS A 569 -21.60 7.04 -31.00
C CYS A 569 -20.59 7.88 -30.21
N VAL A 570 -19.65 8.46 -30.95
CA VAL A 570 -18.51 9.23 -30.42
C VAL A 570 -18.94 10.40 -29.54
N GLU A 571 -19.89 11.22 -29.99
CA GLU A 571 -20.34 12.41 -29.24
C GLU A 571 -20.91 12.04 -27.87
N ASN A 572 -21.82 11.07 -27.84
CA ASN A 572 -22.43 10.56 -26.61
C ASN A 572 -21.40 9.92 -25.68
N SER A 573 -20.48 9.12 -26.25
CA SER A 573 -19.41 8.47 -25.47
C SER A 573 -18.50 9.51 -24.80
N ASN A 574 -18.13 10.56 -25.54
CA ASN A 574 -17.30 11.65 -25.01
C ASN A 574 -18.05 12.46 -23.94
N GLU A 575 -19.36 12.66 -24.09
CA GLU A 575 -20.17 13.37 -23.09
C GLU A 575 -20.22 12.62 -21.75
N PHE A 576 -20.46 11.31 -21.77
CA PHE A 576 -20.38 10.49 -20.56
C PHE A 576 -18.95 10.49 -19.99
N LEU A 577 -17.94 10.16 -20.79
CA LEU A 577 -16.55 10.09 -20.34
C LEU A 577 -16.05 11.39 -19.71
N SER A 578 -16.39 12.54 -20.29
CA SER A 578 -16.02 13.85 -19.74
C SER A 578 -16.60 14.07 -18.35
N TYR A 579 -17.83 13.59 -18.12
CA TYR A 579 -18.46 13.67 -16.81
C TYR A 579 -17.85 12.68 -15.80
N LEU A 580 -17.63 11.43 -16.23
CA LEU A 580 -17.05 10.39 -15.39
C LEU A 580 -15.63 10.77 -14.91
N ASN A 581 -14.81 11.29 -15.83
CA ASN A 581 -13.43 11.72 -15.58
C ASN A 581 -13.33 13.13 -14.94
N GLY A 582 -14.44 13.87 -14.86
CA GLY A 582 -14.47 15.18 -14.22
C GLY A 582 -14.43 15.11 -12.69
N ASP A 583 -14.85 16.19 -12.02
CA ASP A 583 -14.76 16.33 -10.56
C ASP A 583 -15.48 15.24 -9.75
N HIS A 584 -16.42 14.51 -10.35
CA HIS A 584 -17.12 13.40 -9.70
C HIS A 584 -16.27 12.13 -9.59
N ASN A 585 -15.22 11.98 -10.42
CA ASN A 585 -14.24 10.90 -10.32
C ASN A 585 -14.88 9.49 -10.33
N ILE A 586 -15.86 9.29 -11.20
CA ILE A 586 -16.68 8.07 -11.24
C ILE A 586 -15.89 6.99 -11.99
N SER A 587 -15.60 5.90 -11.30
CA SER A 587 -14.92 4.74 -11.87
C SER A 587 -15.74 4.08 -12.97
N TRP A 588 -15.07 3.51 -13.98
CA TRP A 588 -15.72 2.86 -15.11
C TRP A 588 -14.94 1.70 -15.72
N ASN A 589 -15.66 0.73 -16.31
CA ASN A 589 -15.09 -0.35 -17.10
C ASN A 589 -15.74 -0.43 -18.49
N TYR A 590 -14.91 -0.47 -19.53
CA TYR A 590 -15.36 -0.52 -20.93
C TYR A 590 -15.59 -1.96 -21.41
N TRP A 591 -16.73 -2.23 -22.03
CA TRP A 591 -17.06 -3.52 -22.65
C TRP A 591 -16.53 -3.61 -24.08
N ALA A 592 -15.68 -4.58 -24.43
CA ALA A 592 -14.92 -5.50 -23.57
C ALA A 592 -13.53 -5.75 -24.17
N TRP A 593 -12.60 -6.26 -23.36
CA TRP A 593 -11.27 -6.64 -23.83
C TRP A 593 -11.35 -7.78 -24.86
N GLY A 594 -11.95 -8.91 -24.49
CA GLY A 594 -12.08 -10.09 -25.36
C GLY A 594 -13.51 -10.37 -25.81
N GLY A 595 -13.67 -11.42 -26.60
CA GLY A 595 -14.97 -11.89 -27.09
C GLY A 595 -15.40 -11.31 -28.44
N LYS A 596 -16.53 -11.79 -28.97
CA LYS A 596 -17.02 -11.44 -30.32
C LYS A 596 -17.32 -9.96 -30.53
N THR A 597 -17.58 -9.25 -29.44
CA THR A 597 -17.91 -7.81 -29.41
C THR A 597 -16.81 -6.97 -28.76
N GLY A 598 -15.66 -7.58 -28.46
CA GLY A 598 -14.55 -6.93 -27.79
C GLY A 598 -13.77 -5.95 -28.68
N ILE A 599 -12.73 -5.37 -28.11
CA ILE A 599 -11.85 -4.42 -28.81
C ILE A 599 -10.91 -5.11 -29.81
N TRP A 600 -10.69 -6.43 -29.65
CA TRP A 600 -9.82 -7.21 -30.52
C TRP A 600 -10.62 -7.99 -31.57
N LYS A 601 -10.15 -7.98 -32.82
CA LYS A 601 -10.71 -8.84 -33.89
C LYS A 601 -10.39 -10.31 -33.65
N ASP A 602 -9.17 -10.59 -33.16
CA ASP A 602 -8.69 -11.94 -32.82
C ASP A 602 -7.62 -11.87 -31.72
N CYS A 603 -7.91 -12.37 -30.51
CA CYS A 603 -6.94 -12.33 -29.40
C CYS A 603 -5.67 -13.16 -29.65
N GLY A 604 -5.72 -14.19 -30.51
CA GLY A 604 -4.58 -15.07 -30.80
C GLY A 604 -3.48 -14.43 -31.67
N ALA A 605 -3.72 -13.24 -32.24
CA ALA A 605 -2.77 -12.52 -33.09
C ALA A 605 -1.86 -11.53 -32.33
N GLY A 606 -2.00 -11.44 -31.00
CA GLY A 606 -1.33 -10.49 -30.11
C GLY A 606 -2.03 -9.12 -30.04
N PHE A 607 -1.67 -8.33 -29.02
CA PHE A 607 -2.26 -7.02 -28.72
C PHE A 607 -1.68 -5.89 -29.60
N LYS A 608 -2.04 -5.89 -30.89
CA LYS A 608 -1.53 -4.95 -31.91
C LYS A 608 -2.64 -4.07 -32.47
N LYS A 609 -2.33 -2.80 -32.76
CA LYS A 609 -3.33 -1.81 -33.22
C LYS A 609 -4.08 -2.21 -34.49
N ASP A 610 -3.42 -2.87 -35.45
CA ASP A 610 -4.06 -3.35 -36.69
C ASP A 610 -5.11 -4.45 -36.46
N ASN A 611 -5.06 -5.08 -35.29
CA ASN A 611 -5.99 -6.08 -34.80
C ASN A 611 -7.20 -5.48 -34.04
N LEU A 612 -7.30 -4.15 -33.90
CA LEU A 612 -8.43 -3.52 -33.22
C LEU A 612 -9.70 -3.55 -34.06
N THR A 613 -10.84 -3.73 -33.40
CA THR A 613 -12.16 -3.42 -33.95
C THR A 613 -12.38 -1.90 -33.99
N ASN A 614 -13.49 -1.46 -34.57
CA ASN A 614 -13.86 -0.04 -34.58
C ASN A 614 -14.15 0.50 -33.17
N THR A 615 -14.75 -0.30 -32.27
CA THR A 615 -14.90 0.01 -30.84
C THR A 615 -13.55 0.06 -30.13
N GLY A 616 -12.62 -0.84 -30.46
CA GLY A 616 -11.25 -0.80 -29.95
C GLY A 616 -10.47 0.43 -30.40
N SER A 617 -10.64 0.83 -31.66
CA SER A 617 -10.01 2.03 -32.21
C SER A 617 -10.58 3.32 -31.64
N PHE A 618 -11.81 3.30 -31.11
CA PHE A 618 -12.40 4.44 -30.40
C PHE A 618 -11.78 4.63 -29.02
N ILE A 619 -11.68 3.56 -28.23
CA ILE A 619 -11.21 3.65 -26.83
C ILE A 619 -9.68 3.74 -26.72
N LEU A 620 -8.94 3.45 -27.80
CA LEU A 620 -7.47 3.53 -27.90
C LEU A 620 -7.06 4.51 -29.00
N THR A 621 -6.55 5.70 -28.66
CA THR A 621 -6.28 6.79 -29.63
C THR A 621 -4.98 6.63 -30.45
N GLU A 622 -4.76 7.53 -31.43
CA GLU A 622 -3.85 7.33 -32.56
C GLU A 622 -2.33 7.55 -32.34
N THR A 623 -1.88 8.21 -31.27
CA THR A 623 -0.45 8.54 -31.07
C THR A 623 0.33 7.33 -30.58
N GLU A 624 1.43 6.98 -31.25
CA GLU A 624 2.27 5.79 -31.01
C GLU A 624 3.04 5.75 -29.66
N GLU A 625 2.52 6.44 -28.64
CA GLU A 625 2.83 6.25 -27.22
C GLU A 625 1.51 5.85 -26.54
N PHE A 626 1.47 4.66 -25.91
CA PHE A 626 0.34 4.22 -25.11
C PHE A 626 0.19 5.12 -23.90
N ASP A 627 -0.57 6.19 -24.09
CA ASP A 627 -0.85 7.17 -23.08
C ASP A 627 -2.37 7.30 -23.05
N PHE A 628 -2.97 6.83 -21.96
CA PHE A 628 -4.23 7.40 -21.50
C PHE A 628 -3.92 8.80 -20.98
N LYS A 629 -3.38 9.66 -21.85
CA LYS A 629 -3.12 11.04 -21.52
C LYS A 629 -4.49 11.65 -21.40
N ASP A 630 -4.73 12.23 -20.24
CA ASP A 630 -5.74 13.25 -20.04
C ASP A 630 -5.38 14.48 -20.89
N ASP A 631 -5.39 14.29 -22.21
CA ASP A 631 -5.47 15.32 -23.23
C ASP A 631 -6.95 15.55 -23.53
N SER A 632 -7.81 15.46 -22.49
CA SER A 632 -8.91 16.42 -22.43
C SER A 632 -8.23 17.75 -22.66
N PRO A 633 -8.48 18.47 -23.78
CA PRO A 633 -8.06 19.86 -23.81
C PRO A 633 -8.58 20.42 -22.51
N THR A 634 -7.70 21.02 -21.71
CA THR A 634 -8.11 21.90 -20.64
C THR A 634 -8.94 22.96 -21.33
N VAL A 635 -10.23 22.69 -21.49
CA VAL A 635 -11.24 23.72 -21.61
C VAL A 635 -11.40 24.19 -20.18
N VAL A 636 -10.34 24.83 -19.67
CA VAL A 636 -10.52 26.06 -18.93
C VAL A 636 -11.10 27.04 -19.95
N LYS A 637 -12.40 26.88 -20.18
CA LYS A 637 -13.29 28.01 -20.15
C LYS A 637 -14.21 27.74 -18.99
N ASN A 638 -13.94 28.45 -17.89
CA ASN A 638 -15.05 29.12 -17.24
C ASN A 638 -15.95 29.70 -18.35
N VAL A 639 -17.09 29.08 -18.60
CA VAL A 639 -18.21 29.79 -19.20
C VAL A 639 -19.01 30.33 -18.02
N GLU A 640 -18.38 31.23 -17.26
CA GLU A 640 -19.14 32.30 -16.66
C GLU A 640 -19.49 33.27 -17.79
N ASP A 641 -20.78 33.59 -17.90
CA ASP A 641 -21.41 34.57 -18.78
C ASP A 641 -21.03 34.51 -20.28
N ASN A 642 -21.88 33.86 -21.07
CA ASN A 642 -21.96 34.12 -22.50
C ASN A 642 -22.35 35.60 -22.70
N ASP A 643 -21.38 36.47 -22.99
CA ASP A 643 -21.59 37.90 -23.25
C ASP A 643 -22.55 38.18 -24.42
N TYR A 644 -22.89 37.16 -25.20
CA TYR A 644 -23.83 37.23 -26.31
C TYR A 644 -25.29 37.07 -25.92
N VAL A 645 -25.66 36.31 -24.87
CA VAL A 645 -27.08 36.06 -24.54
C VAL A 645 -27.36 36.49 -23.11
N LYS A 646 -28.26 37.45 -22.93
CA LYS A 646 -28.65 37.95 -21.60
C LYS A 646 -30.16 37.95 -21.45
N VAL A 647 -30.63 37.63 -20.26
CA VAL A 647 -32.04 37.69 -19.90
C VAL A 647 -32.24 38.90 -19.00
N VAL A 648 -33.06 39.84 -19.46
CA VAL A 648 -33.36 41.08 -18.74
C VAL A 648 -34.82 41.01 -18.26
N PRO A 649 -35.07 40.86 -16.95
CA PRO A 649 -36.42 40.89 -16.41
C PRO A 649 -37.08 42.25 -16.65
N ASN A 650 -38.36 42.27 -17.03
CA ASN A 650 -39.22 43.45 -17.02
C ASN A 650 -40.29 43.31 -15.91
N PRO A 651 -40.02 43.81 -14.70
CA PRO A 651 -40.90 43.60 -13.54
C PRO A 651 -42.24 44.35 -13.60
N ALA A 652 -42.50 45.16 -14.63
CA ALA A 652 -43.77 45.86 -14.79
C ALA A 652 -44.89 44.98 -15.39
N ASP A 653 -44.54 43.90 -16.10
CA ASP A 653 -45.48 43.16 -16.96
C ASP A 653 -45.34 41.62 -16.88
N ASP A 654 -44.75 41.06 -15.80
CA ASP A 654 -44.42 39.62 -15.66
C ASP A 654 -43.72 39.02 -16.91
N ALA A 655 -42.84 39.82 -17.52
CA ALA A 655 -42.19 39.53 -18.79
C ALA A 655 -40.67 39.63 -18.68
N PHE A 656 -39.96 39.14 -19.69
CA PHE A 656 -38.51 39.32 -19.80
C PHE A 656 -38.09 39.46 -21.26
N ALA A 657 -36.95 40.10 -21.48
CA ALA A 657 -36.32 40.18 -22.80
C ALA A 657 -35.11 39.26 -22.83
N VAL A 658 -34.96 38.49 -23.92
CA VAL A 658 -33.75 37.75 -24.24
C VAL A 658 -32.98 38.58 -25.27
N THR A 659 -31.84 39.15 -24.91
CA THR A 659 -30.97 39.88 -25.84
C THR A 659 -29.92 38.94 -26.39
N PHE A 660 -29.65 39.04 -27.70
CA PHE A 660 -28.68 38.21 -28.42
C PHE A 660 -28.02 38.98 -29.56
N LYS A 661 -27.08 38.38 -30.30
CA LYS A 661 -26.38 39.06 -31.41
C LYS A 661 -26.98 38.66 -32.77
N GLY A 662 -27.41 39.63 -33.56
CA GLY A 662 -27.90 39.42 -34.91
C GLY A 662 -29.22 38.64 -34.93
N LYS A 663 -29.49 37.94 -36.05
CA LYS A 663 -30.69 37.11 -36.20
C LYS A 663 -30.50 35.77 -35.49
N ALA A 664 -31.45 35.39 -34.64
CA ALA A 664 -31.39 34.11 -33.94
C ALA A 664 -32.78 33.53 -33.69
N ASN A 665 -32.84 32.21 -33.54
CA ASN A 665 -34.01 31.47 -33.07
C ASN A 665 -33.91 31.26 -31.56
N VAL A 666 -34.92 31.66 -30.79
CA VAL A 666 -34.97 31.50 -29.33
C VAL A 666 -35.98 30.42 -28.96
N CYS A 667 -35.52 29.35 -28.30
CA CYS A 667 -36.35 28.29 -27.74
C CYS A 667 -36.28 28.32 -26.21
N ILE A 668 -37.39 28.05 -25.52
CA ILE A 668 -37.42 27.85 -24.07
C ILE A 668 -37.98 26.48 -23.77
N TYR A 669 -37.30 25.75 -22.89
CA TYR A 669 -37.66 24.42 -22.45
C TYR A 669 -37.91 24.44 -20.94
N ASP A 670 -38.90 23.67 -20.48
CA ASP A 670 -39.14 23.47 -19.05
C ASP A 670 -38.16 22.45 -18.44
N ALA A 671 -38.31 22.19 -17.13
CA ALA A 671 -37.43 21.33 -16.35
C ALA A 671 -37.43 19.86 -16.80
N ILE A 672 -38.43 19.41 -17.56
CA ILE A 672 -38.51 18.05 -18.11
C ILE A 672 -38.09 17.99 -19.59
N GLY A 673 -37.56 19.10 -20.13
CA GLY A 673 -37.05 19.18 -21.49
C GLY A 673 -38.13 19.40 -22.56
N GLN A 674 -39.37 19.70 -22.17
CA GLN A 674 -40.43 20.02 -23.13
C GLN A 674 -40.26 21.45 -23.63
N LYS A 675 -40.30 21.65 -24.95
CA LYS A 675 -40.26 23.00 -25.55
C LYS A 675 -41.58 23.72 -25.30
N VAL A 676 -41.51 24.82 -24.55
CA VAL A 676 -42.68 25.63 -24.15
C VAL A 676 -42.77 26.96 -24.92
N PHE A 677 -41.67 27.41 -25.54
CA PHE A 677 -41.64 28.63 -26.36
C PHE A 677 -40.64 28.49 -27.50
N GLU A 678 -40.94 29.06 -28.67
CA GLU A 678 -40.01 29.15 -29.81
C GLU A 678 -40.36 30.34 -30.71
N LYS A 679 -39.38 31.21 -30.98
CA LYS A 679 -39.58 32.35 -31.87
C LYS A 679 -38.25 32.91 -32.40
N ASP A 680 -38.26 33.34 -33.65
CA ASP A 680 -37.15 34.07 -34.25
C ASP A 680 -37.16 35.54 -33.83
N GLY A 681 -35.98 36.12 -33.61
CA GLY A 681 -35.82 37.55 -33.38
C GLY A 681 -34.52 38.11 -33.92
N MET A 682 -34.31 39.41 -33.75
CA MET A 682 -33.11 40.12 -34.19
C MET A 682 -32.63 41.03 -33.07
N ASP A 683 -31.42 40.76 -32.58
CA ASP A 683 -30.72 41.41 -31.47
C ASP A 683 -31.42 41.32 -30.08
N ALA A 684 -32.75 41.25 -30.03
CA ALA A 684 -33.51 40.99 -28.83
C ALA A 684 -34.88 40.37 -29.15
N LEU A 685 -35.43 39.67 -28.17
CA LEU A 685 -36.78 39.12 -28.21
C LEU A 685 -37.48 39.35 -26.87
N TYR A 686 -38.61 40.06 -26.90
CA TYR A 686 -39.48 40.23 -25.75
C TYR A 686 -40.41 39.03 -25.61
N VAL A 687 -40.38 38.39 -24.44
CA VAL A 687 -41.20 37.23 -24.07
C VAL A 687 -42.20 37.67 -23.01
N ASN A 688 -43.47 37.68 -23.39
CA ASN A 688 -44.60 38.10 -22.55
C ASN A 688 -45.55 36.92 -22.24
N ASP A 689 -45.07 35.69 -22.38
CA ASP A 689 -45.83 34.48 -22.05
C ASP A 689 -45.76 34.20 -20.56
N VAL A 690 -46.83 33.64 -20.00
CA VAL A 690 -46.91 33.28 -18.58
C VAL A 690 -46.20 31.96 -18.35
N PHE A 691 -45.10 31.98 -17.61
CA PHE A 691 -44.38 30.78 -17.16
C PHE A 691 -44.78 30.44 -15.73
N ALA A 692 -44.92 29.14 -15.43
CA ALA A 692 -45.13 28.70 -14.05
C ALA A 692 -43.84 28.90 -13.23
N THR A 693 -43.95 28.98 -11.91
CA THR A 693 -42.77 28.95 -11.02
C THR A 693 -41.96 27.68 -11.29
N GLY A 694 -40.68 27.84 -11.64
CA GLY A 694 -39.86 26.72 -12.09
C GLY A 694 -38.55 27.14 -12.75
N VAL A 695 -37.78 26.14 -13.16
CA VAL A 695 -36.50 26.32 -13.88
C VAL A 695 -36.71 26.00 -15.35
N TYR A 696 -36.24 26.90 -16.20
CA TYR A 696 -36.34 26.81 -17.65
C TYR A 696 -34.96 26.99 -18.29
N SER A 697 -34.77 26.37 -19.45
CA SER A 697 -33.57 26.52 -20.26
C SER A 697 -33.90 27.34 -21.51
N ILE A 698 -33.25 28.48 -21.70
CA ILE A 698 -33.38 29.31 -22.89
C ILE A 698 -32.21 29.00 -23.82
N ILE A 699 -32.51 28.51 -25.01
CA ILE A 699 -31.54 28.21 -26.06
C ILE A 699 -31.72 29.22 -27.19
N VAL A 700 -30.66 29.97 -27.50
CA VAL A 700 -30.63 30.93 -28.62
C VAL A 700 -29.67 30.43 -29.68
N LYS A 701 -30.17 30.19 -30.90
CA LYS A 701 -29.40 29.71 -32.05
C LYS A 701 -29.22 30.83 -33.06
N GLY A 702 -28.04 31.45 -33.08
CA GLY A 702 -27.61 32.39 -34.12
C GLY A 702 -26.99 31.68 -35.33
N GLU A 703 -26.57 32.45 -36.33
CA GLU A 703 -25.96 31.90 -37.56
C GLU A 703 -24.63 31.17 -37.29
N ASP A 704 -23.84 31.64 -36.32
CA ASP A 704 -22.50 31.13 -35.99
C ASP A 704 -22.31 30.80 -34.50
N TYR A 705 -23.39 30.82 -33.70
CA TYR A 705 -23.33 30.51 -32.26
C TYR A 705 -24.61 29.89 -31.70
N VAL A 706 -24.47 29.16 -30.60
CA VAL A 706 -25.58 28.73 -29.75
C VAL A 706 -25.31 29.22 -28.33
N GLY A 707 -26.20 30.04 -27.79
CA GLY A 707 -26.18 30.49 -26.40
C GLY A 707 -27.22 29.73 -25.57
N ASN A 708 -26.88 29.42 -24.33
CA ASN A 708 -27.78 28.78 -23.37
C ASN A 708 -27.77 29.56 -22.05
N VAL A 709 -28.95 29.89 -21.52
CA VAL A 709 -29.12 30.60 -20.24
C VAL A 709 -30.23 29.93 -19.44
N LYS A 710 -29.99 29.72 -18.14
CA LYS A 710 -31.03 29.27 -17.20
C LYS A 710 -31.90 30.45 -16.78
N LEU A 711 -33.22 30.28 -16.89
CA LEU A 711 -34.21 31.19 -16.35
C LEU A 711 -34.87 30.53 -15.13
N ILE A 712 -34.85 31.23 -14.00
CA ILE A 712 -35.60 30.83 -12.80
C ILE A 712 -36.78 31.78 -12.67
N VAL A 713 -37.99 31.26 -12.88
CA VAL A 713 -39.25 31.99 -12.68
C VAL A 713 -39.69 31.71 -11.24
N ARG A 714 -39.82 32.77 -10.43
CA ARG A 714 -40.22 32.68 -9.02
C ARG A 714 -41.68 33.07 -8.85
#